data_AF-A0A9D6QWW6-F1
#
_entry.id   AF-A0A9D6QWW6-F1
#
_cell.length_a   1.000
_cell.length_b   1.000
_cell.length_c   1.000
_cell.angle_alpha   90.00
_cell.angle_beta   90.00
_cell.angle_gamma   90.00
#
_symmetry.space_group_name_H-M   'P 1'
#
loop_
_entity.id
_entity.type
_entity.pdbx_description
1 polymer ?
#
loop_
_entity_poly.entity_id
_entity_poly.type
_entity_poly.pdbx_seq_one_letter_code
_entity_poly.pdbx_strand_id
1 'polypeptide(L)'
;MQKRRIAADVIRGVRNNARLLLSYTSEGKLGVRVENSLALEQPQKPAGSNAPAMVNGGWPAYVYADTTSGSPPSAILRAQNGASTVRLWSRPTADTPNRFAMEFQDRFNEYQQDSLTLVDAGDCARTGQEITGRLLVEGIPTYDQAARILKFFLDKSIKGNRYIEFETTVKAVGQRVGDLITVTYGKEGMVNQPFRLLKIAPAMNYRTVLLTAQIHDDAWYQDTNGQLSLIPETRRQPGVGTHLPNPISGSETDANGKIQFGITEYEVAGTDGSILTEVEVSFTPPVAGRSARAGIPIVSLQPTILPTGGTLAGNQTLYYAVTGSDADGQEGGPSFTVRAKIPAGSSTNTVQLNELSFTPGSATFTVYRGTLPTQLYRIAYGLVLAGQFTDTGLAAELATSPDPHYDHANFYWRLEETEEKFATIVGPNQVGDASLSLTPNAYVGHVVRLVEGQGEGQERTIAANTATILTVDRNWDEAPDGTTHFVVNEATWHFGGRARSSPARFQIPNLRGRVAEISGRAANANNIESPEGLAVVTRWRIGGGGTGVSDEAAPPAPSFGTAAQGDGALIFLGIAFPSLVNTQGITSGIFRLHYRDELEGVSPYQLATAVNAVQTSLALHTPGNAAPWDLIQIEFELMRVTAVGSGGLQYTVERGAHGSTAAPHPAGARIYRLHDRTVVTPFERNFFGTPAAGGWSHSEWMPDIRLASGEFWVTNRFGPSPTTVANYMGLVDGGQRTLHGGQFHFQVEGILGVLDDAAPPLSVQQSFSMRDVYAQVKTAPAGANLEVRVSQDGQEIARCTIADGQTVSPPVDGAELGVLTGGGTLALDILSVGTTYPGRDLTVTIRV
;
A
#
# COMPACT_ATOMS: atom_id res chain seq x y z
N MET A 1 29.22 30.27 -16.64
CA MET A 1 29.64 31.68 -16.44
C MET A 1 30.70 31.74 -15.34
N GLN A 2 31.96 32.00 -15.67
CA GLN A 2 33.03 32.16 -14.67
C GLN A 2 32.86 33.51 -13.96
N LYS A 3 32.40 33.50 -12.71
CA LYS A 3 32.37 34.71 -11.87
C LYS A 3 33.81 35.16 -11.61
N ARG A 4 34.19 36.33 -12.12
CA ARG A 4 35.48 36.97 -11.81
C ARG A 4 35.55 37.21 -10.30
N ARG A 5 36.62 36.75 -9.65
CA ARG A 5 36.87 36.93 -8.22
C ARG A 5 38.15 37.74 -8.00
N ILE A 6 38.22 38.44 -6.88
CA ILE A 6 39.40 39.22 -6.50
C ILE A 6 40.51 38.24 -6.14
N ALA A 7 41.72 38.44 -6.67
CA ALA A 7 42.86 37.57 -6.42
C ALA A 7 43.17 37.40 -4.93
N ALA A 8 42.96 38.45 -4.13
CA ALA A 8 43.10 38.42 -2.68
C ALA A 8 42.18 37.39 -1.99
N ASP A 9 40.96 37.18 -2.50
CA ASP A 9 40.01 36.22 -1.93
C ASP A 9 40.41 34.78 -2.26
N VAL A 10 40.89 34.54 -3.49
CA VAL A 10 41.41 33.23 -3.90
C VAL A 10 42.64 32.87 -3.07
N ILE A 11 43.59 33.80 -2.95
CA ILE A 11 44.80 33.61 -2.13
C ILE A 11 44.42 33.37 -0.66
N ARG A 12 43.43 34.10 -0.11
CA ARG A 12 42.95 33.90 1.26
C ARG A 12 42.32 32.51 1.43
N GLY A 13 41.53 32.04 0.46
CA GLY A 13 40.93 30.71 0.48
C GLY A 13 41.96 29.58 0.47
N VAL A 14 42.94 29.65 -0.43
CA VAL A 14 44.06 28.69 -0.49
C VAL A 14 44.89 28.73 0.79
N ARG A 15 45.17 29.93 1.30
CA ARG A 15 45.90 30.14 2.54
C ARG A 15 45.21 29.49 3.73
N ASN A 16 43.89 29.67 3.87
CA ASN A 16 43.14 29.10 4.98
C ASN A 16 43.05 27.56 4.88
N ASN A 17 42.91 26.99 3.68
CA ASN A 17 42.89 25.54 3.48
C ASN A 17 44.21 24.90 3.93
N ALA A 18 45.34 25.40 3.43
CA ALA A 18 46.65 24.81 3.72
C ALA A 18 47.33 25.36 4.98
N ARG A 19 46.58 26.06 5.86
CA ARG A 19 47.08 26.70 7.10
C ARG A 19 48.33 27.56 6.84
N LEU A 20 48.34 28.33 5.76
CA LEU A 20 49.52 29.11 5.37
C LEU A 20 49.57 30.46 6.10
N LEU A 21 50.77 30.90 6.41
CA LEU A 21 51.10 32.22 6.93
C LEU A 21 51.95 32.96 5.89
N LEU A 22 51.65 34.25 5.70
CA LEU A 22 52.50 35.15 4.92
C LEU A 22 53.34 35.99 5.88
N SER A 23 54.66 35.97 5.71
CA SER A 23 55.60 36.78 6.50
C SER A 23 56.78 37.24 5.64
N TYR A 24 57.52 38.24 6.10
CA TYR A 24 58.72 38.69 5.37
C TYR A 24 59.94 37.85 5.74
N THR A 25 60.75 37.51 4.74
CA THR A 25 62.06 36.87 4.95
C THR A 25 63.08 37.88 5.47
N SER A 26 64.26 37.41 5.89
CA SER A 26 65.39 38.27 6.28
C SER A 26 65.88 39.19 5.16
N GLU A 27 65.54 38.89 3.91
CA GLU A 27 65.86 39.70 2.73
C GLU A 27 64.76 40.71 2.38
N GLY A 28 63.70 40.81 3.19
CA GLY A 28 62.55 41.68 2.93
C GLY A 28 61.59 41.16 1.83
N LYS A 29 61.75 39.92 1.37
CA LYS A 29 60.84 39.28 0.40
C LYS A 29 59.61 38.73 1.12
N LEU A 30 58.46 38.72 0.44
CA LEU A 30 57.28 38.01 0.94
C LEU A 30 57.53 36.49 0.87
N GLY A 31 57.43 35.82 2.01
CA GLY A 31 57.55 34.37 2.16
C GLY A 31 56.24 33.73 2.59
N VAL A 32 56.10 32.45 2.26
CA VAL A 32 54.97 31.59 2.65
C VAL A 32 55.50 30.52 3.61
N ARG A 33 54.82 30.34 4.74
CA ARG A 33 55.12 29.30 5.73
C ARG A 33 53.84 28.52 6.06
N VAL A 34 53.97 27.29 6.51
CA VAL A 34 52.85 26.51 7.06
C VAL A 34 52.77 26.81 8.55
N GLU A 35 51.59 27.19 9.02
CA GLU A 35 51.25 27.32 10.43
C GLU A 35 51.06 25.92 11.03
N ASN A 36 51.90 25.56 12.00
CA ASN A 36 51.95 24.22 12.56
C ASN A 36 52.44 24.23 14.02
N SER A 37 52.65 23.04 14.58
CA SER A 37 53.27 22.85 15.88
C SER A 37 54.68 23.42 15.95
N LEU A 38 55.12 23.76 17.16
CA LEU A 38 56.44 24.34 17.40
C LEU A 38 57.59 23.44 16.90
N ALA A 39 57.45 22.12 17.04
CA ALA A 39 58.42 21.14 16.55
C ALA A 39 58.60 21.17 15.03
N LEU A 40 57.51 21.39 14.27
CA LEU A 40 57.55 21.40 12.81
C LEU A 40 57.94 22.77 12.25
N GLU A 41 57.55 23.86 12.91
CA GLU A 41 57.87 25.21 12.44
C GLU A 41 59.30 25.66 12.81
N GLN A 42 59.79 25.26 13.98
CA GLN A 42 61.10 25.67 14.51
C GLN A 42 61.88 24.45 15.04
N PRO A 43 62.20 23.44 14.19
CA PRO A 43 62.89 22.23 14.61
C PRO A 43 64.35 22.46 15.06
N GLN A 44 64.96 23.56 14.62
CA GLN A 44 66.32 23.96 14.96
C GLN A 44 66.30 25.31 15.68
N LYS A 45 67.25 25.50 16.61
CA LYS A 45 67.37 26.72 17.41
C LYS A 45 67.59 27.94 16.50
N PRO A 46 66.65 28.91 16.47
CA PRO A 46 66.81 30.10 15.65
C PRO A 46 68.00 30.95 16.08
N ALA A 47 68.68 31.58 15.11
CA ALA A 47 69.74 32.54 15.38
C ALA A 47 69.19 33.71 16.22
N GLY A 48 69.81 33.97 17.39
CA GLY A 48 69.35 35.00 18.34
C GLY A 48 68.39 34.50 19.42
N SER A 49 67.96 33.24 19.39
CA SER A 49 67.13 32.66 20.45
C SER A 49 67.93 32.45 21.75
N ASN A 50 67.37 32.94 22.87
CA ASN A 50 67.89 32.70 24.22
C ASN A 50 67.33 31.41 24.87
N ALA A 51 66.60 30.58 24.12
CA ALA A 51 65.98 29.38 24.67
C ALA A 51 67.02 28.38 25.21
N PRO A 52 66.93 27.96 26.49
CA PRO A 52 67.89 27.01 27.07
C PRO A 52 67.62 25.56 26.66
N ALA A 53 66.38 25.22 26.32
CA ALA A 53 65.95 23.88 25.90
C ALA A 53 64.78 23.98 24.90
N MET A 54 64.47 22.86 24.26
CA MET A 54 63.27 22.72 23.43
C MET A 54 62.00 22.79 24.30
N VAL A 55 60.94 23.33 23.72
CA VAL A 55 59.57 23.33 24.26
C VAL A 55 58.71 22.60 23.24
N ASN A 56 57.92 21.62 23.70
CA ASN A 56 57.09 20.75 22.85
C ASN A 56 57.82 20.18 21.62
N GLY A 57 59.10 19.82 21.78
CA GLY A 57 59.92 19.25 20.69
C GLY A 57 60.47 20.27 19.67
N GLY A 58 60.23 21.57 19.82
CA GLY A 58 60.79 22.62 18.97
C GLY A 58 61.49 23.74 19.74
N TRP A 59 62.07 24.70 19.03
CA TRP A 59 62.85 25.80 19.60
C TRP A 59 62.13 27.14 19.47
N PRO A 60 61.70 27.77 20.58
CA PRO A 60 61.13 29.11 20.53
C PRO A 60 62.10 30.12 19.90
N ALA A 61 61.57 31.06 19.12
CA ALA A 61 62.35 32.18 18.58
C ALA A 61 62.98 33.03 19.69
N TYR A 62 62.29 33.17 20.82
CA TYR A 62 62.80 33.81 22.02
C TYR A 62 61.97 33.40 23.24
N VAL A 63 62.58 33.44 24.42
CA VAL A 63 61.95 33.17 25.72
C VAL A 63 61.89 34.47 26.51
N TYR A 64 60.67 34.89 26.83
CA TYR A 64 60.40 36.08 27.64
C TYR A 64 59.98 35.67 29.05
N ALA A 65 60.76 36.07 30.05
CA ALA A 65 60.47 35.80 31.46
C ALA A 65 60.29 37.09 32.26
N ASP A 66 59.43 37.07 33.30
CA ASP A 66 59.27 38.15 34.27
C ASP A 66 60.11 37.98 35.55
N THR A 67 60.80 36.85 35.69
CA THR A 67 61.61 36.53 36.86
C THR A 67 62.98 37.22 36.80
N THR A 68 63.36 37.85 37.90
CA THR A 68 64.67 38.49 38.08
C THR A 68 65.75 37.53 38.56
N SER A 69 65.39 36.31 38.98
CA SER A 69 66.29 35.32 39.61
C SER A 69 66.19 33.92 38.99
N GLY A 70 66.27 33.83 37.67
CA GLY A 70 66.27 32.57 36.92
C GLY A 70 66.87 32.73 35.52
N SER A 71 67.25 31.60 34.89
CA SER A 71 67.67 31.56 33.49
C SER A 71 66.48 31.11 32.62
N PRO A 72 66.12 31.85 31.56
CA PRO A 72 66.74 33.07 31.05
C PRO A 72 66.37 34.33 31.87
N PRO A 73 67.24 35.36 31.89
CA PRO A 73 67.01 36.59 32.65
C PRO A 73 65.80 37.37 32.11
N SER A 74 65.17 38.18 32.99
CA SER A 74 63.99 38.97 32.63
C SER A 74 64.15 39.72 31.31
N ALA A 75 63.19 39.51 30.40
CA ALA A 75 63.18 40.09 29.05
C ALA A 75 61.91 40.92 28.78
N ILE A 76 61.07 41.09 29.80
CA ILE A 76 59.86 41.89 29.79
C ILE A 76 60.17 43.19 30.53
N LEU A 77 59.98 44.33 29.86
CA LEU A 77 60.21 45.64 30.46
C LEU A 77 59.19 45.94 31.55
N ARG A 78 59.61 46.72 32.54
CA ARG A 78 58.74 47.35 33.53
C ARG A 78 58.55 48.82 33.17
N ALA A 79 57.38 49.37 33.48
CA ALA A 79 57.12 50.80 33.36
C ALA A 79 57.99 51.60 34.35
N GLN A 80 58.10 52.92 34.15
CA GLN A 80 58.91 53.80 35.00
C GLN A 80 58.53 53.75 36.50
N ASN A 81 57.27 53.42 36.80
CA ASN A 81 56.75 53.25 38.16
C ASN A 81 56.93 51.83 38.72
N GLY A 82 57.69 50.96 38.03
CA GLY A 82 57.91 49.57 38.42
C GLY A 82 56.78 48.60 38.05
N ALA A 83 55.67 49.08 37.48
CA ALA A 83 54.57 48.23 37.06
C ALA A 83 54.95 47.30 35.90
N SER A 84 54.29 46.14 35.81
CA SER A 84 54.42 45.23 34.67
C SER A 84 53.88 45.90 33.39
N THR A 85 54.61 45.80 32.27
CA THR A 85 54.07 46.21 30.95
C THR A 85 53.17 45.14 30.33
N VAL A 86 53.11 43.95 30.95
CA VAL A 86 52.26 42.85 30.48
C VAL A 86 50.79 43.22 30.61
N ARG A 87 50.08 43.12 29.49
CA ARG A 87 48.63 43.19 29.38
C ARG A 87 48.14 41.91 28.73
N LEU A 88 47.27 41.19 29.45
CA LEU A 88 46.50 40.10 28.87
C LEU A 88 45.11 40.61 28.53
N TRP A 89 44.60 40.18 27.39
CA TRP A 89 43.24 40.53 26.96
C TRP A 89 42.65 39.45 26.06
N SER A 90 41.33 39.49 25.94
CA SER A 90 40.52 38.64 25.08
C SER A 90 39.64 39.54 24.22
N ARG A 91 39.34 39.10 23.00
CA ARG A 91 38.34 39.76 22.15
C ARG A 91 36.96 39.64 22.80
N PRO A 92 36.06 40.62 22.61
CA PRO A 92 34.69 40.50 23.09
C PRO A 92 34.00 39.29 22.45
N THR A 93 32.98 38.77 23.12
CA THR A 93 32.20 37.60 22.66
C THR A 93 31.69 37.82 21.24
N ALA A 94 31.17 39.02 20.93
CA ALA A 94 30.72 39.42 19.59
C ALA A 94 31.74 39.19 18.45
N ASP A 95 33.04 39.27 18.75
CA ASP A 95 34.12 39.11 17.77
C ASP A 95 34.83 37.74 17.88
N THR A 96 34.25 36.82 18.65
CA THR A 96 34.79 35.49 18.91
C THR A 96 33.79 34.44 18.43
N PRO A 97 33.80 34.08 17.14
CA PRO A 97 32.91 33.04 16.62
C PRO A 97 33.11 31.72 17.35
N ASN A 98 32.00 31.17 17.85
CA ASN A 98 31.90 29.85 18.47
C ASN A 98 31.19 28.83 17.55
N ARG A 99 30.85 29.26 16.33
CA ARG A 99 30.37 28.44 15.22
C ARG A 99 31.10 28.83 13.93
N PHE A 100 31.64 27.87 13.19
CA PHE A 100 32.21 28.09 11.86
C PHE A 100 31.52 27.23 10.81
N ALA A 101 31.29 27.82 9.63
CA ALA A 101 30.78 27.11 8.46
C ALA A 101 31.68 27.34 7.24
N MET A 102 31.82 26.32 6.39
CA MET A 102 32.46 26.40 5.09
C MET A 102 31.63 25.68 4.02
N GLU A 103 31.81 26.11 2.77
CA GLU A 103 31.30 25.42 1.58
C GLU A 103 32.49 24.86 0.78
N PHE A 104 32.33 23.68 0.19
CA PHE A 104 33.37 23.00 -0.59
C PHE A 104 32.76 22.10 -1.67
N GLN A 105 33.56 21.62 -2.62
CA GLN A 105 33.10 20.69 -3.65
C GLN A 105 33.48 19.27 -3.26
N ASP A 106 32.49 18.40 -3.02
CA ASP A 106 32.75 17.05 -2.53
C ASP A 106 33.03 16.08 -3.68
N ARG A 107 34.25 15.55 -3.76
CA ARG A 107 34.64 14.59 -4.80
C ARG A 107 33.81 13.30 -4.76
N PHE A 108 33.27 12.94 -3.59
CA PHE A 108 32.46 11.73 -3.42
C PHE A 108 30.99 11.94 -3.75
N ASN A 109 30.60 13.19 -3.97
CA ASN A 109 29.29 13.60 -4.43
C ASN A 109 29.40 14.30 -5.80
N GLU A 110 30.16 13.73 -6.73
CA GLU A 110 30.33 14.25 -8.11
C GLU A 110 30.80 15.72 -8.20
N TYR A 111 31.59 16.20 -7.22
CA TYR A 111 32.02 17.60 -7.10
C TYR A 111 30.86 18.61 -6.95
N GLN A 112 29.71 18.14 -6.47
CA GLN A 112 28.60 19.01 -6.07
C GLN A 112 29.03 19.91 -4.90
N GLN A 113 28.43 21.10 -4.84
CA GLN A 113 28.67 22.05 -3.78
C GLN A 113 28.00 21.56 -2.50
N ASP A 114 28.79 21.41 -1.45
CA ASP A 114 28.37 20.95 -0.13
C ASP A 114 28.87 21.90 0.96
N SER A 115 28.43 21.72 2.20
CA SER A 115 28.81 22.55 3.33
C SER A 115 29.04 21.74 4.60
N LEU A 116 29.88 22.27 5.48
CA LEU A 116 30.08 21.73 6.82
C LEU A 116 30.05 22.86 7.84
N THR A 117 29.43 22.60 8.99
CA THR A 117 29.38 23.52 10.12
C THR A 117 29.84 22.83 11.39
N LEU A 118 30.69 23.48 12.19
CA LEU A 118 31.07 23.05 13.52
C LEU A 118 30.73 24.13 14.56
N VAL A 119 30.24 23.69 15.72
CA VAL A 119 29.89 24.56 16.85
C VAL A 119 30.55 24.04 18.13
N ASP A 120 31.03 24.95 18.97
CA ASP A 120 31.47 24.61 20.33
C ASP A 120 30.29 24.78 21.30
N ALA A 121 29.58 23.70 21.55
CA ALA A 121 28.37 23.71 22.38
C ALA A 121 28.66 24.14 23.83
N GLY A 122 29.85 23.84 24.37
CA GLY A 122 30.24 24.23 25.72
C GLY A 122 30.42 25.73 25.87
N ASP A 123 31.02 26.38 24.87
CA ASP A 123 31.14 27.83 24.85
C ASP A 123 29.82 28.55 24.53
N CYS A 124 28.98 27.99 23.65
CA CYS A 124 27.63 28.49 23.39
C CYS A 124 26.77 28.49 24.66
N ALA A 125 26.83 27.41 25.46
CA ALA A 125 26.11 27.32 26.73
C ALA A 125 26.62 28.35 27.75
N ARG A 126 27.92 28.65 27.76
CA ARG A 126 28.52 29.64 28.67
C ARG A 126 28.21 31.08 28.29
N THR A 127 28.15 31.36 26.99
CA THR A 127 27.92 32.70 26.43
C THR A 127 26.43 33.01 26.24
N GLY A 128 25.59 31.99 26.16
CA GLY A 128 24.15 32.08 25.94
C GLY A 128 23.75 32.45 24.51
N GLN A 129 24.70 32.51 23.56
CA GLN A 129 24.47 32.92 22.18
C GLN A 129 25.42 32.21 21.20
N GLU A 130 24.92 31.91 20.00
CA GLU A 130 25.73 31.41 18.89
C GLU A 130 26.24 32.57 18.02
N ILE A 131 27.54 32.62 17.79
CA ILE A 131 28.23 33.63 16.99
C ILE A 131 28.89 32.93 15.81
N THR A 132 28.34 33.15 14.63
CA THR A 132 28.73 32.44 13.41
C THR A 132 29.83 33.20 12.66
N GLY A 133 30.95 32.52 12.40
CA GLY A 133 31.98 32.94 11.46
C GLY A 133 31.90 32.14 10.17
N ARG A 134 32.01 32.81 9.02
CA ARG A 134 32.12 32.12 7.72
C ARG A 134 33.58 31.97 7.34
N LEU A 135 34.03 30.74 7.09
CA LEU A 135 35.38 30.47 6.65
C LEU A 135 35.45 30.36 5.13
N LEU A 136 36.19 31.28 4.51
CA LEU A 136 36.51 31.21 3.08
C LEU A 136 37.66 30.22 2.87
N VAL A 137 37.43 29.18 2.09
CA VAL A 137 38.39 28.13 1.74
C VAL A 137 38.30 27.79 0.25
N GLU A 138 39.40 27.30 -0.31
CA GLU A 138 39.47 26.83 -1.70
C GLU A 138 40.26 25.52 -1.77
N GLY A 139 39.80 24.58 -2.59
CA GLY A 139 40.51 23.32 -2.84
C GLY A 139 40.39 22.27 -1.73
N ILE A 140 39.28 22.26 -1.00
CA ILE A 140 38.92 21.18 -0.06
C ILE A 140 38.01 20.20 -0.81
N PRO A 141 38.42 18.94 -1.04
CA PRO A 141 37.63 17.97 -1.80
C PRO A 141 36.87 16.95 -0.93
N THR A 142 37.05 16.97 0.40
CA THR A 142 36.47 15.95 1.31
C THR A 142 36.01 16.53 2.66
N TYR A 143 35.05 15.84 3.28
CA TYR A 143 34.54 16.16 4.62
C TYR A 143 35.58 16.07 5.75
N ASP A 144 36.48 15.09 5.71
CA ASP A 144 37.53 14.93 6.74
C ASP A 144 38.48 16.14 6.72
N GLN A 145 38.91 16.57 5.54
CA GLN A 145 39.72 17.78 5.40
C GLN A 145 38.93 19.02 5.83
N ALA A 146 37.66 19.13 5.45
CA ALA A 146 36.78 20.23 5.89
C ALA A 146 36.67 20.30 7.42
N ALA A 147 36.47 19.16 8.10
CA ALA A 147 36.33 19.07 9.55
C ALA A 147 37.61 19.49 10.28
N ARG A 148 38.78 19.01 9.84
CA ARG A 148 40.09 19.40 10.42
C ARG A 148 40.38 20.89 10.27
N ILE A 149 40.01 21.48 9.14
CA ILE A 149 40.19 22.92 8.91
C ILE A 149 39.21 23.74 9.75
N LEU A 150 37.91 23.39 9.78
CA LEU A 150 36.94 24.08 10.63
C LEU A 150 37.32 24.01 12.11
N LYS A 151 37.72 22.82 12.60
CA LYS A 151 38.07 22.62 14.00
C LYS A 151 39.30 23.43 14.39
N PHE A 152 40.32 23.47 13.53
CA PHE A 152 41.49 24.33 13.72
C PHE A 152 41.09 25.80 13.93
N PHE A 153 40.25 26.36 13.06
CA PHE A 153 39.80 27.76 13.20
C PHE A 153 38.90 27.99 14.41
N LEU A 154 38.06 27.01 14.78
CA LEU A 154 37.20 27.06 15.96
C LEU A 154 38.02 27.08 17.26
N ASP A 155 38.99 26.17 17.42
CA ASP A 155 39.86 26.14 18.58
C ASP A 155 40.71 27.41 18.67
N LYS A 156 41.28 27.87 17.55
CA LYS A 156 42.05 29.12 17.50
C LYS A 156 41.19 30.35 17.81
N SER A 157 39.89 30.32 17.51
CA SER A 157 38.97 31.40 17.85
C SER A 157 38.65 31.42 19.34
N ILE A 158 38.26 30.28 19.92
CA ILE A 158 37.78 30.17 21.32
C ILE A 158 38.94 29.99 22.28
N LYS A 159 39.67 28.86 22.19
CA LYS A 159 40.80 28.54 23.08
C LYS A 159 41.97 29.50 22.84
N GLY A 160 42.12 29.95 21.60
CA GLY A 160 43.08 30.98 21.23
C GLY A 160 42.66 32.42 21.56
N ASN A 161 41.49 32.66 22.19
CA ASN A 161 41.07 34.01 22.60
C ASN A 161 41.81 34.54 23.84
N ARG A 162 43.13 34.38 23.87
CA ARG A 162 44.01 34.93 24.89
C ARG A 162 45.20 35.56 24.21
N TYR A 163 45.28 36.88 24.31
CA TYR A 163 46.32 37.70 23.72
C TYR A 163 47.16 38.31 24.82
N ILE A 164 48.45 38.42 24.55
CA ILE A 164 49.42 39.06 25.43
C ILE A 164 50.07 40.23 24.69
N GLU A 165 50.17 41.35 25.39
CA GLU A 165 50.96 42.50 24.98
C GLU A 165 51.98 42.82 26.06
N PHE A 166 53.21 43.11 25.66
CA PHE A 166 54.24 43.58 26.59
C PHE A 166 55.34 44.31 25.85
N GLU A 167 56.07 45.16 26.57
CA GLU A 167 57.22 45.86 26.02
C GLU A 167 58.51 45.08 26.28
N THR A 168 59.39 45.09 25.28
CA THR A 168 60.77 44.61 25.41
C THR A 168 61.73 45.61 24.76
N THR A 169 63.02 45.31 24.76
CA THR A 169 64.08 46.16 24.20
C THR A 169 64.49 45.66 22.81
N VAL A 170 65.74 45.93 22.42
CA VAL A 170 66.43 45.29 21.28
C VAL A 170 66.40 43.75 21.31
N LYS A 171 65.97 43.12 22.42
CA LYS A 171 65.73 41.67 22.51
C LYS A 171 64.71 41.14 21.49
N ALA A 172 63.83 41.98 20.95
CA ALA A 172 62.92 41.60 19.87
C ALA A 172 63.59 41.47 18.49
N VAL A 173 64.84 41.94 18.33
CA VAL A 173 65.56 41.90 17.05
C VAL A 173 65.80 40.44 16.63
N GLY A 174 65.53 40.14 15.36
CA GLY A 174 65.66 38.81 14.78
C GLY A 174 64.36 37.99 14.76
N GLN A 175 63.33 38.40 15.52
CA GLN A 175 62.00 37.80 15.50
C GLN A 175 61.14 38.38 14.37
N ARG A 176 60.22 37.58 13.83
CA ARG A 176 59.29 37.95 12.76
C ARG A 176 57.85 37.74 13.18
N VAL A 177 56.93 38.47 12.56
CA VAL A 177 55.49 38.19 12.71
C VAL A 177 55.22 36.76 12.26
N GLY A 178 54.53 36.02 13.13
CA GLY A 178 54.22 34.61 12.99
C GLY A 178 55.21 33.64 13.64
N ASP A 179 56.36 34.10 14.12
CA ASP A 179 57.26 33.27 14.92
C ASP A 179 56.61 32.90 16.27
N LEU A 180 56.97 31.72 16.77
CA LEU A 180 56.56 31.24 18.08
C LEU A 180 57.61 31.65 19.12
N ILE A 181 57.15 32.32 20.16
CA ILE A 181 57.93 32.68 21.35
C ILE A 181 57.36 31.93 22.54
N THR A 182 58.10 31.86 23.64
CA THR A 182 57.54 31.39 24.91
C THR A 182 57.56 32.48 25.96
N VAL A 183 56.51 32.49 26.78
CA VAL A 183 56.35 33.45 27.87
C VAL A 183 56.27 32.69 29.20
N THR A 184 57.12 33.08 30.13
CA THR A 184 57.05 32.69 31.53
C THR A 184 56.63 33.91 32.34
N TYR A 185 55.44 33.86 32.92
CA TYR A 185 54.84 34.95 33.67
C TYR A 185 54.17 34.40 34.93
N GLY A 186 54.86 34.54 36.06
CA GLY A 186 54.47 33.85 37.30
C GLY A 186 53.10 34.26 37.84
N LYS A 187 52.71 35.53 37.67
CA LYS A 187 51.40 36.04 38.15
C LYS A 187 50.21 35.33 37.50
N GLU A 188 50.37 34.83 36.28
CA GLU A 188 49.30 34.16 35.52
C GLU A 188 49.53 32.65 35.40
N GLY A 189 50.48 32.11 36.17
CA GLY A 189 50.85 30.69 36.16
C GLY A 189 51.46 30.21 34.84
N MET A 190 51.91 31.12 33.97
CA MET A 190 52.48 30.74 32.68
C MET A 190 53.94 30.30 32.84
N VAL A 191 54.26 29.09 32.38
CA VAL A 191 55.62 28.55 32.38
C VAL A 191 55.95 28.07 30.98
N ASN A 192 56.88 28.76 30.30
CA ASN A 192 57.27 28.50 28.91
C ASN A 192 56.07 28.36 27.96
N GLN A 193 54.97 29.06 28.22
CA GLN A 193 53.76 28.98 27.41
C GLN A 193 54.04 29.49 26.00
N PRO A 194 53.80 28.70 24.94
CA PRO A 194 53.96 29.18 23.57
C PRO A 194 52.94 30.26 23.21
N PHE A 195 53.41 31.30 22.51
CA PHE A 195 52.61 32.37 21.91
C PHE A 195 53.11 32.65 20.48
N ARG A 196 52.19 32.87 19.55
CA ARG A 196 52.49 33.31 18.17
C ARG A 196 52.49 34.82 18.07
N LEU A 197 53.60 35.40 17.59
CA LEU A 197 53.72 36.84 17.37
C LEU A 197 52.76 37.30 16.27
N LEU A 198 51.88 38.25 16.59
CA LEU A 198 50.95 38.87 15.65
C LEU A 198 51.42 40.25 15.18
N LYS A 199 52.08 40.99 16.06
CA LYS A 199 52.55 42.35 15.78
C LYS A 199 53.85 42.63 16.53
N ILE A 200 54.77 43.29 15.84
CA ILE A 200 56.01 43.84 16.39
C ILE A 200 56.00 45.33 16.08
N ALA A 201 55.93 46.17 17.11
CA ALA A 201 55.81 47.62 16.98
C ALA A 201 56.96 48.32 17.73
N PRO A 202 58.06 48.66 17.04
CA PRO A 202 59.13 49.47 17.61
C PRO A 202 58.62 50.88 17.97
N ALA A 203 59.03 51.40 19.13
CA ALA A 203 58.81 52.79 19.50
C ALA A 203 59.67 53.74 18.65
N MET A 204 59.29 55.02 18.55
CA MET A 204 60.00 56.01 17.74
C MET A 204 61.49 56.19 18.12
N ASN A 205 61.86 55.87 19.36
CA ASN A 205 63.24 55.93 19.82
C ASN A 205 64.05 54.65 19.51
N TYR A 206 63.42 53.63 18.91
CA TYR A 206 63.97 52.30 18.62
C TYR A 206 64.59 51.57 19.82
N ARG A 207 64.31 52.01 21.05
CA ARG A 207 64.83 51.43 22.29
C ARG A 207 63.88 50.41 22.90
N THR A 208 62.58 50.60 22.68
CA THR A 208 61.53 49.68 23.14
C THR A 208 60.72 49.16 21.95
N VAL A 209 60.18 47.97 22.11
CA VAL A 209 59.35 47.28 21.11
C VAL A 209 58.14 46.71 21.84
N LEU A 210 56.94 47.08 21.40
CA LEU A 210 55.70 46.47 21.85
C LEU A 210 55.44 45.21 21.02
N LEU A 211 55.31 44.08 21.70
CA LEU A 211 54.95 42.80 21.10
C LEU A 211 53.49 42.48 21.41
N THR A 212 52.73 42.09 20.40
CA THR A 212 51.38 41.50 20.56
C THR A 212 51.43 40.07 20.06
N ALA A 213 50.99 39.12 20.89
CA ALA A 213 51.01 37.70 20.55
C ALA A 213 49.72 37.00 20.97
N GLN A 214 49.35 35.94 20.25
CA GLN A 214 48.21 35.06 20.56
C GLN A 214 48.71 33.78 21.21
N ILE A 215 48.02 33.24 22.21
CA ILE A 215 48.38 31.96 22.81
C ILE A 215 48.40 30.86 21.73
N HIS A 216 49.37 29.95 21.84
CA HIS A 216 49.55 28.83 20.91
C HIS A 216 49.51 27.50 21.67
N ASP A 217 48.88 26.51 21.06
CA ASP A 217 48.81 25.13 21.52
C ASP A 217 49.02 24.20 20.32
N ASP A 218 50.00 23.30 20.42
CA ASP A 218 50.33 22.35 19.35
C ASP A 218 49.20 21.36 19.07
N ALA A 219 48.34 21.10 20.06
CA ALA A 219 47.19 20.21 19.89
C ALA A 219 46.25 20.71 18.79
N TRP A 220 46.17 22.02 18.54
CA TRP A 220 45.28 22.55 17.50
C TRP A 220 45.69 22.16 16.08
N TYR A 221 46.97 21.84 15.88
CA TYR A 221 47.57 21.60 14.56
C TYR A 221 47.74 20.12 14.24
N GLN A 222 47.54 19.23 15.21
CA GLN A 222 47.58 17.80 15.00
C GLN A 222 46.52 17.38 13.98
N ASP A 223 46.83 16.38 13.15
CA ASP A 223 45.86 15.83 12.19
C ASP A 223 44.69 15.14 12.88
N THR A 224 44.89 14.70 14.13
CA THR A 224 43.84 14.20 15.02
C THR A 224 42.88 15.30 15.49
N ASN A 225 43.26 16.58 15.39
CA ASN A 225 42.39 17.69 15.79
C ASN A 225 41.36 17.99 14.70
N GLY A 226 40.09 17.75 15.03
CA GLY A 226 39.01 17.77 14.04
C GLY A 226 38.94 16.50 13.21
N GLN A 227 39.81 15.52 13.49
CA GLN A 227 39.51 14.14 13.15
C GLN A 227 38.31 13.76 14.00
N LEU A 228 37.17 13.60 13.34
CA LEU A 228 35.94 13.21 13.99
C LEU A 228 36.15 11.78 14.52
N SER A 229 36.58 11.63 15.79
CA SER A 229 36.61 10.34 16.50
C SER A 229 35.19 9.74 16.62
N LEU A 230 34.21 10.62 16.48
CA LEU A 230 32.79 10.36 16.28
C LEU A 230 32.39 11.22 15.08
N ILE A 231 32.52 10.68 13.86
CA ILE A 231 31.66 11.14 12.76
C ILE A 231 30.24 10.89 13.30
N PRO A 232 29.35 11.89 13.41
CA PRO A 232 27.93 11.57 13.57
C PRO A 232 27.61 10.60 12.45
N GLU A 233 27.24 9.35 12.78
CA GLU A 233 27.30 8.07 12.04
C GLU A 233 26.90 8.03 10.54
N THR A 234 27.31 9.00 9.77
CA THR A 234 26.94 9.25 8.39
C THR A 234 28.11 10.01 7.75
N ARG A 235 28.81 9.39 6.78
CA ARG A 235 29.65 10.12 5.80
C ARG A 235 28.81 10.97 4.82
N ARG A 236 27.58 11.30 5.22
CA ARG A 236 26.59 12.17 4.61
C ARG A 236 26.14 13.12 5.71
N GLN A 237 25.74 14.35 5.40
CA GLN A 237 24.90 15.06 6.37
C GLN A 237 23.66 14.19 6.66
N PRO A 238 23.18 14.09 7.91
CA PRO A 238 21.83 13.63 8.15
C PRO A 238 20.93 14.58 7.35
N GLY A 239 20.35 14.08 6.26
CA GLY A 239 19.39 14.84 5.50
C GLY A 239 18.28 15.24 6.46
N VAL A 240 18.10 16.55 6.66
CA VAL A 240 16.88 17.06 7.28
C VAL A 240 15.78 16.85 6.26
N GLY A 241 15.19 15.66 6.30
CA GLY A 241 14.17 15.21 5.38
C GLY A 241 13.64 13.85 5.82
N THR A 242 12.34 13.65 5.69
CA THR A 242 11.70 12.34 5.81
C THR A 242 12.11 11.48 4.62
N HIS A 243 13.33 10.95 4.65
CA HIS A 243 13.79 10.02 3.62
C HIS A 243 12.90 8.77 3.63
N LEU A 244 12.50 8.35 2.43
CA LEU A 244 11.75 7.13 2.21
C LEU A 244 12.68 5.93 2.44
N PRO A 245 12.24 4.91 3.16
CA PRO A 245 13.02 3.67 3.28
C PRO A 245 13.06 2.94 1.93
N ASN A 246 14.09 2.12 1.76
CA ASN A 246 14.19 1.20 0.63
C ASN A 246 13.11 0.11 0.74
N PRO A 247 12.54 -0.36 -0.39
CA PRO A 247 11.58 -1.46 -0.38
C PRO A 247 12.13 -2.71 0.32
N ILE A 248 11.26 -3.41 1.06
CA ILE A 248 11.61 -4.70 1.65
C ILE A 248 11.73 -5.78 0.57
N SER A 249 12.50 -6.82 0.87
CA SER A 249 12.55 -8.03 0.03
C SER A 249 11.55 -9.07 0.52
N GLY A 250 11.05 -9.89 -0.40
CA GLY A 250 10.47 -11.18 -0.07
C GLY A 250 11.52 -12.17 0.46
N SER A 251 11.05 -13.32 0.95
CA SER A 251 11.90 -14.39 1.49
C SER A 251 12.15 -15.52 0.50
N GLU A 252 11.46 -15.55 -0.64
CA GLU A 252 11.53 -16.62 -1.63
C GLU A 252 11.65 -16.07 -3.06
N THR A 253 11.98 -16.94 -4.00
CA THR A 253 12.00 -16.64 -5.43
C THR A 253 11.20 -17.71 -6.17
N ASP A 254 10.29 -17.31 -7.05
CA ASP A 254 9.49 -18.25 -7.83
C ASP A 254 10.26 -18.87 -9.00
N ALA A 255 9.60 -19.76 -9.74
CA ALA A 255 10.18 -20.48 -10.88
C ALA A 255 10.68 -19.56 -12.01
N ASN A 256 10.16 -18.33 -12.09
CA ASN A 256 10.53 -17.33 -13.08
C ASN A 256 11.65 -16.40 -12.57
N GLY A 257 12.18 -16.63 -11.37
CA GLY A 257 13.24 -15.80 -10.79
C GLY A 257 12.73 -14.53 -10.12
N LYS A 258 11.42 -14.39 -9.89
CA LYS A 258 10.81 -13.21 -9.27
C LYS A 258 10.67 -13.39 -7.77
N ILE A 259 10.91 -12.31 -7.05
CA ILE A 259 10.96 -12.30 -5.58
C ILE A 259 9.53 -12.32 -5.04
N GLN A 260 9.29 -13.22 -4.08
CA GLN A 260 8.00 -13.45 -3.44
C GLN A 260 8.15 -13.45 -1.92
N PHE A 261 7.09 -13.10 -1.20
CA PHE A 261 6.97 -13.41 0.21
C PHE A 261 6.67 -14.90 0.39
N GLY A 262 7.33 -15.53 1.37
CA GLY A 262 6.95 -16.87 1.81
C GLY A 262 5.69 -16.76 2.65
N ILE A 263 4.58 -17.35 2.22
CA ILE A 263 3.30 -17.22 2.91
C ILE A 263 2.89 -18.59 3.46
N THR A 264 2.54 -18.62 4.76
CA THR A 264 1.94 -19.78 5.41
C THR A 264 0.58 -19.37 5.97
N GLU A 265 -0.43 -20.21 5.77
CA GLU A 265 -1.77 -19.98 6.33
C GLU A 265 -1.94 -20.65 7.69
N TYR A 266 -2.58 -19.95 8.60
CA TYR A 266 -3.03 -20.41 9.90
C TYR A 266 -4.54 -20.16 10.04
N GLU A 267 -5.18 -21.00 10.84
CA GLU A 267 -6.58 -20.88 11.19
C GLU A 267 -6.72 -20.14 12.52
N VAL A 268 -7.52 -19.07 12.53
CA VAL A 268 -7.81 -18.32 13.76
C VAL A 268 -9.32 -18.18 13.92
N ALA A 269 -9.83 -18.59 15.09
CA ALA A 269 -11.22 -18.35 15.46
C ALA A 269 -11.42 -16.87 15.82
N GLY A 270 -12.32 -16.19 15.11
CA GLY A 270 -12.78 -14.85 15.41
C GLY A 270 -13.58 -14.81 16.73
N THR A 271 -13.65 -13.63 17.34
CA THR A 271 -14.41 -13.40 18.58
C THR A 271 -15.92 -13.55 18.42
N ASP A 272 -16.42 -13.56 17.20
CA ASP A 272 -17.82 -13.78 16.79
C ASP A 272 -18.11 -15.23 16.36
N GLY A 273 -17.11 -16.12 16.43
CA GLY A 273 -17.23 -17.52 16.00
C GLY A 273 -16.89 -17.76 14.52
N SER A 274 -16.55 -16.74 13.74
CA SER A 274 -16.10 -16.90 12.34
C SER A 274 -14.70 -17.53 12.27
N ILE A 275 -14.40 -18.30 11.21
CA ILE A 275 -13.02 -18.79 10.95
C ILE A 275 -12.35 -17.83 9.97
N LEU A 276 -11.36 -17.10 10.45
CA LEU A 276 -10.53 -16.21 9.64
C LEU A 276 -9.26 -16.94 9.19
N THR A 277 -8.80 -16.62 7.99
CA THR A 277 -7.49 -17.07 7.52
C THR A 277 -6.47 -16.06 8.03
N GLU A 278 -5.63 -16.46 8.97
CA GLU A 278 -4.44 -15.69 9.31
C GLU A 278 -3.32 -16.09 8.36
N VAL A 279 -2.71 -15.11 7.70
CA VAL A 279 -1.51 -15.33 6.90
C VAL A 279 -0.30 -14.91 7.72
N GLU A 280 0.70 -15.77 7.73
CA GLU A 280 2.06 -15.46 8.14
C GLU A 280 2.90 -15.19 6.91
N VAL A 281 3.35 -13.95 6.78
CA VAL A 281 4.09 -13.44 5.63
C VAL A 281 5.55 -13.28 6.02
N SER A 282 6.39 -14.15 5.47
CA SER A 282 7.84 -14.13 5.61
C SER A 282 8.46 -13.14 4.63
N PHE A 283 9.34 -12.28 5.14
CA PHE A 283 10.06 -11.26 4.37
C PHE A 283 11.48 -11.08 4.91
N THR A 284 12.33 -10.35 4.19
CA THR A 284 13.66 -9.98 4.69
C THR A 284 13.71 -8.47 4.97
N PRO A 285 13.67 -8.04 6.24
CA PRO A 285 13.83 -6.63 6.59
C PRO A 285 15.26 -6.16 6.37
N PRO A 286 15.47 -4.89 5.95
CA PRO A 286 16.78 -4.26 6.02
C PRO A 286 17.29 -4.26 7.46
N VAL A 287 18.61 -4.42 7.63
CA VAL A 287 19.23 -4.26 8.95
C VAL A 287 19.15 -2.78 9.34
N ALA A 288 18.37 -2.47 10.37
CA ALA A 288 18.23 -1.11 10.90
C ALA A 288 19.46 -0.67 11.73
N GLY A 289 20.19 -1.63 12.30
CA GLY A 289 21.39 -1.38 13.11
C GLY A 289 22.61 -1.06 12.26
N ARG A 290 23.41 -0.09 12.71
CA ARG A 290 24.72 0.24 12.14
C ARG A 290 25.82 -0.16 13.10
N SER A 291 26.88 -0.76 12.59
CA SER A 291 28.13 -0.86 13.34
C SER A 291 28.64 0.56 13.66
N ALA A 292 28.86 0.82 14.94
CA ALA A 292 29.53 2.05 15.39
C ALA A 292 31.04 2.05 15.06
N ARG A 293 31.59 0.90 14.62
CA ARG A 293 33.03 0.68 14.35
C ARG A 293 33.35 0.65 12.86
N ALA A 294 32.50 0.05 12.04
CA ALA A 294 32.65 0.03 10.59
C ALA A 294 31.90 1.21 9.95
N GLY A 295 32.66 2.19 9.45
CA GLY A 295 32.10 3.33 8.73
C GLY A 295 31.74 2.99 7.27
N ILE A 296 30.98 3.90 6.63
CA ILE A 296 30.53 3.76 5.24
C ILE A 296 31.73 3.62 4.28
N PRO A 297 31.89 2.56 3.46
CA PRO A 297 33.02 2.44 2.54
C PRO A 297 33.09 3.53 1.46
N ILE A 298 34.29 3.77 0.93
CA ILE A 298 34.51 4.58 -0.29
C ILE A 298 34.63 3.62 -1.46
N VAL A 299 34.01 3.98 -2.58
CA VAL A 299 34.15 3.28 -3.86
C VAL A 299 34.16 4.31 -4.98
N SER A 300 34.92 4.03 -6.05
CA SER A 300 34.83 4.84 -7.26
C SER A 300 33.43 4.70 -7.88
N LEU A 301 32.82 5.82 -8.28
CA LEU A 301 31.56 5.82 -9.03
C LEU A 301 31.71 5.37 -10.49
N GLN A 302 32.94 5.05 -10.92
CA GLN A 302 33.27 4.60 -12.28
C GLN A 302 33.74 3.14 -12.25
N PRO A 303 32.85 2.16 -12.50
CA PRO A 303 33.23 0.76 -12.58
C PRO A 303 33.86 0.43 -13.94
N THR A 304 34.69 -0.62 -13.99
CA THR A 304 35.23 -1.17 -15.24
C THR A 304 34.34 -2.31 -15.73
N ILE A 305 33.90 -2.26 -17.00
CA ILE A 305 33.11 -3.33 -17.62
C ILE A 305 34.02 -4.16 -18.53
N LEU A 306 34.11 -5.48 -18.27
CA LEU A 306 34.87 -6.39 -19.12
C LEU A 306 33.89 -7.31 -19.88
N PRO A 307 34.06 -7.48 -21.21
CA PRO A 307 33.07 -8.18 -22.04
C PRO A 307 33.12 -9.72 -21.93
N THR A 308 34.15 -10.26 -21.27
CA THR A 308 34.39 -11.70 -21.11
C THR A 308 34.70 -12.05 -19.66
N GLY A 309 34.51 -13.33 -19.28
CA GLY A 309 34.89 -13.86 -17.97
C GLY A 309 33.77 -13.96 -16.93
N GLY A 310 32.52 -13.65 -17.30
CA GLY A 310 31.37 -13.79 -16.40
C GLY A 310 30.11 -14.32 -17.09
N THR A 311 28.96 -14.09 -16.45
CA THR A 311 27.63 -14.50 -16.91
C THR A 311 26.62 -13.34 -16.94
N LEU A 312 27.07 -12.09 -16.77
CA LEU A 312 26.18 -10.93 -16.82
C LEU A 312 25.73 -10.66 -18.27
N ALA A 313 24.42 -10.61 -18.47
CA ALA A 313 23.80 -10.25 -19.73
C ALA A 313 24.21 -8.83 -20.20
N GLY A 314 24.27 -8.63 -21.51
CA GLY A 314 24.43 -7.31 -22.12
C GLY A 314 23.14 -6.50 -22.08
N ASN A 315 23.22 -5.25 -22.51
CA ASN A 315 22.08 -4.33 -22.63
C ASN A 315 21.29 -4.09 -21.33
N GLN A 316 21.98 -4.06 -20.19
CA GLN A 316 21.36 -3.78 -18.89
C GLN A 316 22.15 -2.72 -18.12
N THR A 317 21.44 -2.04 -17.20
CA THR A 317 22.05 -1.14 -16.22
C THR A 317 21.91 -1.78 -14.85
N LEU A 318 23.04 -1.93 -14.16
CA LEU A 318 23.11 -2.48 -12.81
C LEU A 318 23.62 -1.40 -11.86
N TYR A 319 23.18 -1.49 -10.62
CA TYR A 319 23.54 -0.60 -9.53
C TYR A 319 24.20 -1.40 -8.43
N TYR A 320 25.32 -0.91 -7.89
CA TYR A 320 26.09 -1.58 -6.86
C TYR A 320 26.25 -0.70 -5.61
N ALA A 321 26.26 -1.31 -4.43
CA ALA A 321 26.65 -0.65 -3.19
C ALA A 321 27.52 -1.58 -2.34
N VAL A 322 28.38 -1.00 -1.50
CA VAL A 322 29.31 -1.75 -0.64
C VAL A 322 29.17 -1.27 0.80
N THR A 323 29.15 -2.21 1.74
CA THR A 323 29.19 -1.97 3.18
C THR A 323 30.44 -2.62 3.77
N GLY A 324 30.96 -2.06 4.86
CA GLY A 324 32.00 -2.69 5.67
C GLY A 324 31.38 -3.31 6.90
N SER A 325 31.87 -4.46 7.34
CA SER A 325 31.44 -5.12 8.57
C SER A 325 32.56 -5.09 9.61
N ASP A 326 32.24 -4.95 10.89
CA ASP A 326 33.22 -5.02 11.97
C ASP A 326 33.55 -6.48 12.36
N ALA A 327 34.44 -6.64 13.35
CA ALA A 327 34.86 -7.97 13.84
C ALA A 327 33.72 -8.78 14.50
N ASP A 328 32.64 -8.11 14.90
CA ASP A 328 31.44 -8.73 15.50
C ASP A 328 30.40 -9.08 14.42
N GLY A 329 30.71 -8.83 13.13
CA GLY A 329 29.85 -9.12 11.99
C GLY A 329 28.78 -8.06 11.72
N GLN A 330 28.80 -6.93 12.41
CA GLN A 330 27.81 -5.86 12.22
C GLN A 330 28.19 -4.97 11.04
N GLU A 331 27.23 -4.69 10.15
CA GLU A 331 27.47 -3.85 8.96
C GLU A 331 27.33 -2.35 9.26
N GLY A 332 28.20 -1.55 8.64
CA GLY A 332 28.07 -0.09 8.57
C GLY A 332 27.08 0.35 7.48
N GLY A 333 26.94 1.65 7.29
CA GLY A 333 26.08 2.19 6.22
C GLY A 333 26.63 1.90 4.81
N PRO A 334 25.76 1.80 3.78
CA PRO A 334 26.18 1.52 2.40
C PRO A 334 26.88 2.72 1.75
N SER A 335 27.81 2.42 0.85
CA SER A 335 28.46 3.40 -0.02
C SER A 335 27.45 4.14 -0.91
N PHE A 336 27.91 5.16 -1.65
CA PHE A 336 27.14 5.64 -2.79
C PHE A 336 26.92 4.52 -3.80
N THR A 337 25.77 4.57 -4.47
CA THR A 337 25.41 3.59 -5.48
C THR A 337 26.23 3.83 -6.75
N VAL A 338 26.96 2.81 -7.18
CA VAL A 338 27.77 2.83 -8.41
C VAL A 338 26.92 2.31 -9.56
N ARG A 339 26.78 3.11 -10.63
CA ARG A 339 26.04 2.72 -11.83
C ARG A 339 26.96 2.04 -12.84
N ALA A 340 26.65 0.81 -13.21
CA ALA A 340 27.30 0.04 -14.25
C ALA A 340 26.39 -0.11 -15.46
N LYS A 341 26.75 0.49 -16.60
CA LYS A 341 26.01 0.34 -17.87
C LYS A 341 26.71 -0.70 -18.74
N ILE A 342 26.12 -1.88 -18.88
CA ILE A 342 26.66 -2.96 -19.71
C ILE A 342 26.17 -2.77 -21.15
N PRO A 343 27.06 -2.63 -22.16
CA PRO A 343 26.67 -2.49 -23.56
C PRO A 343 25.87 -3.70 -24.08
N ALA A 344 25.10 -3.50 -25.16
CA ALA A 344 24.45 -4.60 -25.87
C ALA A 344 25.51 -5.49 -26.55
N GLY A 345 25.29 -6.82 -26.56
CA GLY A 345 26.21 -7.75 -27.22
C GLY A 345 26.30 -9.13 -26.56
N SER A 346 27.26 -9.31 -25.65
CA SER A 346 27.56 -10.61 -25.02
C SER A 346 26.78 -10.83 -23.72
N SER A 347 26.62 -12.09 -23.31
CA SER A 347 26.14 -12.49 -21.97
C SER A 347 27.28 -12.94 -21.05
N THR A 348 28.52 -12.56 -21.39
CA THR A 348 29.74 -13.02 -20.71
C THR A 348 30.42 -11.92 -19.90
N ASN A 349 29.72 -10.84 -19.58
CA ASN A 349 30.32 -9.63 -19.00
C ASN A 349 30.66 -9.80 -17.51
N THR A 350 31.59 -8.99 -17.03
CA THR A 350 31.88 -8.78 -15.60
C THR A 350 31.89 -7.29 -15.28
N VAL A 351 31.60 -6.95 -14.01
CA VAL A 351 31.67 -5.58 -13.50
C VAL A 351 32.71 -5.52 -12.39
N GLN A 352 33.74 -4.69 -12.55
CA GLN A 352 34.76 -4.45 -11.54
C GLN A 352 34.55 -3.10 -10.85
N LEU A 353 34.37 -3.15 -9.53
CA LEU A 353 34.36 -2.00 -8.63
C LEU A 353 35.80 -1.65 -8.25
N ASN A 354 36.13 -0.35 -8.33
CA ASN A 354 37.49 0.16 -8.18
C ASN A 354 37.62 1.08 -6.95
N GLU A 355 38.85 1.22 -6.45
CA GLU A 355 39.23 2.15 -5.38
C GLU A 355 38.42 2.00 -4.09
N LEU A 356 38.13 0.74 -3.73
CA LEU A 356 37.46 0.40 -2.48
C LEU A 356 38.35 0.76 -1.28
N SER A 357 37.81 1.49 -0.31
CA SER A 357 38.53 1.87 0.90
C SER A 357 37.61 1.86 2.12
N PHE A 358 38.12 1.32 3.22
CA PHE A 358 37.36 1.02 4.44
C PHE A 358 37.94 1.76 5.66
N THR A 359 37.11 2.03 6.66
CA THR A 359 37.56 2.65 7.92
C THR A 359 38.42 1.71 8.76
N PRO A 360 39.35 2.24 9.58
CA PRO A 360 39.92 1.48 10.69
C PRO A 360 38.79 0.96 11.59
N GLY A 361 38.65 -0.35 11.73
CA GLY A 361 37.55 -1.01 12.46
C GLY A 361 36.70 -1.96 11.60
N SER A 362 36.79 -1.86 10.27
CA SER A 362 36.23 -2.86 9.35
C SER A 362 37.10 -4.12 9.33
N ALA A 363 36.47 -5.30 9.38
CA ALA A 363 37.11 -6.61 9.29
C ALA A 363 36.84 -7.29 7.94
N THR A 364 35.62 -7.16 7.42
CA THR A 364 35.19 -7.70 6.12
C THR A 364 34.30 -6.69 5.38
N PHE A 365 33.89 -7.01 4.15
CA PHE A 365 32.93 -6.21 3.40
C PHE A 365 31.89 -7.07 2.66
N THR A 366 30.75 -6.44 2.36
CA THR A 366 29.60 -7.03 1.65
C THR A 366 29.29 -6.19 0.41
N VAL A 367 28.90 -6.84 -0.68
CA VAL A 367 28.54 -6.20 -1.95
C VAL A 367 27.09 -6.50 -2.30
N TYR A 368 26.38 -5.45 -2.71
CA TYR A 368 25.00 -5.50 -3.14
C TYR A 368 24.87 -5.08 -4.60
N ARG A 369 23.89 -5.65 -5.30
CA ARG A 369 23.57 -5.37 -6.71
C ARG A 369 22.06 -5.33 -6.92
N GLY A 370 21.59 -4.44 -7.79
CA GLY A 370 20.20 -4.40 -8.23
C GLY A 370 20.01 -3.71 -9.58
N THR A 371 18.80 -3.80 -10.12
CA THR A 371 18.39 -3.10 -11.35
C THR A 371 17.94 -1.66 -11.08
N LEU A 372 17.66 -1.34 -9.83
CA LEU A 372 17.32 0.00 -9.33
C LEU A 372 18.24 0.38 -8.16
N PRO A 373 18.57 1.67 -7.99
CA PRO A 373 19.48 2.12 -6.94
C PRO A 373 18.91 1.96 -5.52
N THR A 374 17.59 1.84 -5.39
CA THR A 374 16.85 1.67 -4.13
C THR A 374 16.50 0.22 -3.80
N GLN A 375 16.74 -0.72 -4.72
CA GLN A 375 16.39 -2.13 -4.59
C GLN A 375 17.62 -2.99 -4.87
N LEU A 376 18.48 -3.14 -3.87
CA LEU A 376 19.77 -3.82 -3.96
C LEU A 376 19.75 -5.10 -3.12
N TYR A 377 20.26 -6.18 -3.71
CA TYR A 377 20.34 -7.52 -3.12
C TYR A 377 21.79 -7.95 -2.94
N ARG A 378 22.08 -8.67 -1.87
CA ARG A 378 23.43 -9.12 -1.55
C ARG A 378 23.92 -10.12 -2.60
N ILE A 379 25.12 -9.94 -3.12
CA ILE A 379 25.74 -10.88 -4.08
C ILE A 379 27.02 -11.53 -3.56
N ALA A 380 27.64 -10.93 -2.54
CA ALA A 380 28.82 -11.45 -1.88
C ALA A 380 28.92 -10.86 -0.46
N TYR A 381 29.33 -11.67 0.52
CA TYR A 381 29.42 -11.26 1.92
C TYR A 381 30.66 -11.85 2.59
N GLY A 382 31.12 -11.24 3.69
CA GLY A 382 32.26 -11.74 4.45
C GLY A 382 33.60 -11.68 3.69
N LEU A 383 33.72 -10.78 2.72
CA LEU A 383 34.91 -10.66 1.88
C LEU A 383 36.07 -10.01 2.65
N VAL A 384 37.29 -10.50 2.43
CA VAL A 384 38.51 -9.87 2.95
C VAL A 384 38.69 -8.50 2.31
N LEU A 385 38.97 -7.47 3.12
CA LEU A 385 39.14 -6.10 2.64
C LEU A 385 40.10 -6.02 1.43
N ALA A 386 39.60 -5.47 0.33
CA ALA A 386 40.34 -5.34 -0.92
C ALA A 386 40.06 -3.99 -1.58
N GLY A 387 41.01 -3.48 -2.37
CA GLY A 387 40.84 -2.24 -3.12
C GLY A 387 39.98 -2.37 -4.39
N GLN A 388 39.61 -3.59 -4.77
CA GLN A 388 38.81 -3.91 -5.95
C GLN A 388 37.92 -5.13 -5.68
N PHE A 389 36.79 -5.21 -6.38
CA PHE A 389 35.88 -6.37 -6.38
C PHE A 389 35.35 -6.59 -7.79
N THR A 390 35.27 -7.84 -8.24
CA THR A 390 34.74 -8.19 -9.56
C THR A 390 33.51 -9.07 -9.42
N ASP A 391 32.36 -8.58 -9.90
CA ASP A 391 31.15 -9.39 -10.08
C ASP A 391 31.22 -10.13 -11.42
N THR A 392 31.31 -11.46 -11.35
CA THR A 392 31.31 -12.35 -12.52
C THR A 392 29.91 -12.82 -12.92
N GLY A 393 28.86 -12.24 -12.33
CA GLY A 393 27.48 -12.71 -12.44
C GLY A 393 27.09 -13.60 -11.26
N LEU A 394 27.50 -13.22 -10.06
CA LEU A 394 27.14 -13.91 -8.82
C LEU A 394 25.62 -13.87 -8.60
N ALA A 395 25.08 -14.91 -8.00
CA ALA A 395 23.65 -14.98 -7.67
C ALA A 395 23.30 -13.95 -6.58
N ALA A 396 22.12 -13.35 -6.70
CA ALA A 396 21.60 -12.46 -5.67
C ALA A 396 20.93 -13.27 -4.56
N GLU A 397 21.29 -12.99 -3.32
CA GLU A 397 20.61 -13.46 -2.12
C GLU A 397 19.55 -12.44 -1.71
N LEU A 398 18.42 -12.91 -1.17
CA LEU A 398 17.28 -12.08 -0.74
C LEU A 398 17.55 -11.34 0.58
N ALA A 399 18.73 -10.72 0.69
CA ALA A 399 19.17 -9.85 1.76
C ALA A 399 19.41 -8.45 1.19
N THR A 400 18.73 -7.45 1.75
CA THR A 400 18.84 -6.07 1.31
C THR A 400 20.01 -5.35 1.98
N SER A 401 20.46 -4.25 1.38
CA SER A 401 21.46 -3.38 2.02
C SER A 401 20.91 -2.76 3.31
N PRO A 402 21.76 -2.52 4.34
CA PRO A 402 21.37 -1.81 5.55
C PRO A 402 20.71 -0.46 5.24
N ASP A 403 19.58 -0.17 5.89
CA ASP A 403 18.83 1.07 5.72
C ASP A 403 18.47 1.67 7.08
N PRO A 404 19.08 2.80 7.48
CA PRO A 404 18.78 3.43 8.77
C PRO A 404 17.38 4.06 8.82
N HIS A 405 16.70 4.24 7.68
CA HIS A 405 15.37 4.84 7.63
C HIS A 405 14.27 3.80 7.78
N TYR A 406 14.58 2.51 7.71
CA TYR A 406 13.62 1.45 7.96
C TYR A 406 13.30 1.36 9.46
N ASP A 407 12.02 1.54 9.82
CA ASP A 407 11.51 1.28 11.17
C ASP A 407 10.65 0.01 11.20
N HIS A 408 9.75 -0.15 10.22
CA HIS A 408 8.84 -1.29 10.10
C HIS A 408 8.37 -1.50 8.67
N ALA A 409 7.70 -2.62 8.42
CA ALA A 409 6.96 -2.90 7.20
C ALA A 409 5.45 -2.86 7.47
N ASN A 410 4.70 -2.22 6.58
CA ASN A 410 3.24 -2.26 6.53
C ASN A 410 2.82 -3.22 5.41
N PHE A 411 1.92 -4.14 5.74
CA PHE A 411 1.39 -5.14 4.82
C PHE A 411 -0.04 -4.83 4.46
N TYR A 412 -0.35 -5.01 3.19
CA TYR A 412 -1.64 -4.77 2.58
C TYR A 412 -2.07 -5.99 1.79
N TRP A 413 -3.38 -6.16 1.65
CA TRP A 413 -3.95 -7.21 0.81
C TRP A 413 -5.12 -6.68 -0.01
N ARG A 414 -5.40 -7.34 -1.14
CA ARG A 414 -6.62 -7.13 -1.94
C ARG A 414 -6.95 -8.42 -2.69
N LEU A 415 -8.20 -8.58 -3.14
CA LEU A 415 -8.62 -9.79 -3.85
C LEU A 415 -8.54 -9.64 -5.38
N GLU A 416 -8.15 -10.72 -6.05
CA GLU A 416 -8.39 -10.90 -7.48
C GLU A 416 -9.88 -11.24 -7.68
N GLU A 417 -10.53 -10.57 -8.61
CA GLU A 417 -11.94 -10.77 -8.99
C GLU A 417 -12.09 -11.70 -10.20
N THR A 418 -11.03 -11.83 -11.00
CA THR A 418 -10.99 -12.75 -12.13
C THR A 418 -9.82 -13.71 -11.99
N GLU A 419 -9.92 -14.87 -12.62
CA GLU A 419 -8.75 -15.69 -12.87
C GLU A 419 -7.79 -14.98 -13.82
N GLU A 420 -6.53 -15.41 -13.80
CA GLU A 420 -5.52 -14.99 -14.75
C GLU A 420 -5.88 -15.40 -16.18
N LYS A 421 -5.70 -14.46 -17.11
CA LYS A 421 -5.98 -14.65 -18.54
C LYS A 421 -4.80 -14.24 -19.39
N PHE A 422 -4.70 -14.89 -20.56
CA PHE A 422 -3.76 -14.54 -21.61
C PHE A 422 -4.35 -13.44 -22.48
N ALA A 423 -3.61 -12.37 -22.71
CA ALA A 423 -4.08 -11.29 -23.57
C ALA A 423 -4.11 -11.74 -25.03
N THR A 424 -5.31 -12.02 -25.57
CA THR A 424 -5.51 -12.26 -27.02
C THR A 424 -6.01 -11.02 -27.74
N ILE A 425 -6.44 -9.99 -27.00
CA ILE A 425 -6.83 -8.68 -27.50
C ILE A 425 -5.98 -7.64 -26.77
N VAL A 426 -5.22 -6.84 -27.51
CA VAL A 426 -4.34 -5.80 -26.96
C VAL A 426 -4.48 -4.49 -27.72
N GLY A 427 -4.32 -3.38 -27.01
CA GLY A 427 -4.30 -2.04 -27.59
C GLY A 427 -3.65 -1.03 -26.64
N PRO A 428 -3.43 0.22 -27.08
CA PRO A 428 -2.72 1.23 -26.28
C PRO A 428 -3.34 1.49 -24.90
N ASN A 429 -4.66 1.37 -24.79
CA ASN A 429 -5.44 1.47 -23.53
C ASN A 429 -6.43 0.30 -23.39
N GLN A 430 -6.11 -0.86 -23.98
CA GLN A 430 -6.99 -2.02 -23.98
C GLN A 430 -6.21 -3.30 -23.69
N VAL A 431 -6.84 -4.19 -22.93
CA VAL A 431 -6.38 -5.57 -22.75
C VAL A 431 -7.62 -6.46 -22.63
N GLY A 432 -7.56 -7.67 -23.18
CA GLY A 432 -8.71 -8.56 -23.22
C GLY A 432 -8.37 -9.95 -23.71
N ASP A 433 -9.35 -10.82 -23.61
CA ASP A 433 -9.27 -12.19 -24.09
C ASP A 433 -10.59 -12.54 -24.81
N ALA A 434 -10.51 -13.01 -26.05
CA ALA A 434 -11.65 -13.37 -26.87
C ALA A 434 -12.52 -14.50 -26.27
N SER A 435 -11.99 -15.29 -25.34
CA SER A 435 -12.70 -16.36 -24.63
C SER A 435 -13.48 -15.86 -23.39
N LEU A 436 -13.29 -14.60 -22.98
CA LEU A 436 -14.00 -14.03 -21.84
C LEU A 436 -15.49 -13.79 -22.14
N SER A 437 -16.28 -13.90 -21.07
CA SER A 437 -17.72 -13.64 -21.07
C SER A 437 -18.10 -12.73 -19.90
N LEU A 438 -17.38 -11.61 -19.75
CA LEU A 438 -17.63 -10.64 -18.68
C LEU A 438 -18.99 -9.98 -18.85
N THR A 439 -19.62 -9.59 -17.75
CA THR A 439 -20.79 -8.71 -17.83
C THR A 439 -20.32 -7.31 -18.23
N PRO A 440 -20.89 -6.69 -19.30
CA PRO A 440 -20.49 -5.37 -19.73
C PRO A 440 -20.57 -4.34 -18.59
N ASN A 441 -19.49 -3.57 -18.43
CA ASN A 441 -19.29 -2.54 -17.41
C ASN A 441 -19.33 -3.00 -15.93
N ALA A 442 -19.34 -4.30 -15.65
CA ALA A 442 -19.33 -4.80 -14.27
C ALA A 442 -18.03 -4.47 -13.50
N TYR A 443 -16.92 -4.23 -14.20
CA TYR A 443 -15.61 -3.98 -13.59
C TYR A 443 -15.17 -2.51 -13.70
N VAL A 444 -16.07 -1.59 -14.03
CA VAL A 444 -15.75 -0.15 -14.04
C VAL A 444 -15.33 0.30 -12.64
N GLY A 445 -14.19 0.98 -12.54
CA GLY A 445 -13.62 1.42 -11.27
C GLY A 445 -12.71 0.38 -10.59
N HIS A 446 -12.68 -0.88 -11.03
CA HIS A 446 -11.69 -1.87 -10.62
C HIS A 446 -10.32 -1.60 -11.27
N VAL A 447 -9.29 -2.34 -10.84
CA VAL A 447 -7.93 -2.22 -11.38
C VAL A 447 -7.59 -3.46 -12.18
N VAL A 448 -7.06 -3.28 -13.39
CA VAL A 448 -6.42 -4.35 -14.15
C VAL A 448 -4.91 -4.30 -13.95
N ARG A 449 -4.32 -5.45 -13.63
CA ARG A 449 -2.87 -5.62 -13.45
C ARG A 449 -2.32 -6.55 -14.52
N LEU A 450 -1.20 -6.16 -15.13
CA LEU A 450 -0.41 -7.05 -15.98
C LEU A 450 0.55 -7.84 -15.08
N VAL A 451 0.36 -9.15 -14.98
CA VAL A 451 1.03 -10.00 -13.99
C VAL A 451 2.24 -10.77 -14.52
N GLU A 452 2.32 -10.95 -15.84
CA GLU A 452 3.42 -11.62 -16.55
C GLU A 452 3.48 -11.11 -18.00
N GLY A 453 4.63 -11.28 -18.65
CA GLY A 453 4.85 -10.95 -20.06
C GLY A 453 5.13 -9.48 -20.34
N GLN A 454 4.88 -9.05 -21.56
CA GLN A 454 5.14 -7.67 -21.98
C GLN A 454 4.32 -6.66 -21.17
N GLY A 455 5.00 -5.65 -20.61
CA GLY A 455 4.37 -4.61 -19.78
C GLY A 455 4.01 -5.04 -18.35
N GLU A 456 4.54 -6.18 -17.87
CA GLU A 456 4.38 -6.67 -16.50
C GLU A 456 4.57 -5.58 -15.44
N GLY A 457 3.74 -5.62 -14.39
CA GLY A 457 3.82 -4.74 -13.23
C GLY A 457 3.04 -3.44 -13.38
N GLN A 458 2.54 -3.14 -14.58
CA GLN A 458 1.66 -1.99 -14.79
C GLN A 458 0.24 -2.27 -14.26
N GLU A 459 -0.34 -1.24 -13.65
CA GLU A 459 -1.73 -1.21 -13.19
C GLU A 459 -2.47 0.00 -13.75
N ARG A 460 -3.76 -0.19 -14.06
CA ARG A 460 -4.64 0.87 -14.56
C ARG A 460 -6.07 0.67 -14.06
N THR A 461 -6.80 1.77 -13.88
CA THR A 461 -8.22 1.72 -13.53
C THR A 461 -9.03 1.43 -14.79
N ILE A 462 -10.01 0.53 -14.67
CA ILE A 462 -10.89 0.16 -15.77
C ILE A 462 -11.96 1.25 -15.92
N ALA A 463 -11.97 1.91 -17.08
CA ALA A 463 -12.93 2.95 -17.42
C ALA A 463 -14.21 2.39 -18.07
N ALA A 464 -14.09 1.27 -18.79
CA ALA A 464 -15.20 0.55 -19.40
C ALA A 464 -14.79 -0.91 -19.67
N ASN A 465 -15.75 -1.84 -19.69
CA ASN A 465 -15.50 -3.18 -20.18
C ASN A 465 -16.66 -3.72 -21.03
N THR A 466 -16.33 -4.42 -22.11
CA THR A 466 -17.28 -5.26 -22.84
C THR A 466 -17.25 -6.69 -22.27
N ALA A 467 -17.82 -7.66 -22.99
CA ALA A 467 -17.71 -9.06 -22.63
C ALA A 467 -16.27 -9.61 -22.71
N THR A 468 -15.43 -9.05 -23.58
CA THR A 468 -14.09 -9.59 -23.88
C THR A 468 -12.95 -8.59 -23.72
N ILE A 469 -13.25 -7.29 -23.59
CA ILE A 469 -12.24 -6.22 -23.58
C ILE A 469 -12.39 -5.34 -22.35
N LEU A 470 -11.28 -5.10 -21.66
CA LEU A 470 -11.13 -4.07 -20.63
C LEU A 470 -10.51 -2.83 -21.29
N THR A 471 -11.16 -1.68 -21.14
CA THR A 471 -10.63 -0.37 -21.56
C THR A 471 -10.23 0.42 -20.32
N VAL A 472 -8.98 0.89 -20.30
CA VAL A 472 -8.38 1.55 -19.14
C VAL A 472 -8.33 3.07 -19.26
N ASP A 473 -8.17 3.73 -18.12
CA ASP A 473 -8.21 5.19 -17.92
C ASP A 473 -7.10 5.98 -18.65
N ARG A 474 -5.94 5.34 -18.90
CA ARG A 474 -4.82 5.90 -19.64
C ARG A 474 -4.02 4.82 -20.36
N ASN A 475 -3.22 5.23 -21.35
CA ASN A 475 -2.40 4.30 -22.11
C ASN A 475 -1.39 3.56 -21.21
N TRP A 476 -1.06 2.34 -21.62
CA TRP A 476 0.07 1.58 -21.10
C TRP A 476 1.38 2.28 -21.46
N ASP A 477 2.29 2.36 -20.49
CA ASP A 477 3.64 2.93 -20.70
C ASP A 477 4.44 1.98 -21.61
N GLU A 478 4.31 0.68 -21.36
CA GLU A 478 4.78 -0.39 -22.24
C GLU A 478 3.56 -1.19 -22.71
N ALA A 479 3.29 -1.17 -24.02
CA ALA A 479 2.06 -1.76 -24.57
C ALA A 479 2.04 -3.29 -24.39
N PRO A 480 0.91 -3.87 -23.94
CA PRO A 480 0.77 -5.32 -23.80
C PRO A 480 0.79 -6.00 -25.17
N ASP A 481 1.21 -7.26 -25.20
CA ASP A 481 1.22 -8.12 -26.38
C ASP A 481 0.66 -9.52 -26.09
N GLY A 482 0.79 -10.45 -27.05
CA GLY A 482 0.28 -11.82 -26.91
C GLY A 482 0.98 -12.67 -25.85
N THR A 483 2.05 -12.18 -25.22
CA THR A 483 2.73 -12.80 -24.07
C THR A 483 2.23 -12.26 -22.74
N THR A 484 1.42 -11.20 -22.74
CA THR A 484 0.94 -10.54 -21.53
C THR A 484 -0.14 -11.37 -20.84
N HIS A 485 -0.01 -11.55 -19.54
CA HIS A 485 -1.04 -12.12 -18.68
C HIS A 485 -1.63 -11.02 -17.81
N PHE A 486 -2.94 -11.07 -17.55
CA PHE A 486 -3.63 -10.05 -16.76
C PHE A 486 -4.68 -10.63 -15.81
N VAL A 487 -4.95 -9.87 -14.76
CA VAL A 487 -6.01 -10.11 -13.77
C VAL A 487 -6.75 -8.81 -13.47
N VAL A 488 -8.02 -8.92 -13.04
CA VAL A 488 -8.78 -7.80 -12.47
C VAL A 488 -8.81 -7.94 -10.95
N ASN A 489 -8.48 -6.85 -10.27
CA ASN A 489 -8.37 -6.76 -8.82
C ASN A 489 -9.34 -5.73 -8.26
N GLU A 490 -9.63 -5.84 -6.97
CA GLU A 490 -10.18 -4.73 -6.20
C GLU A 490 -9.31 -3.48 -6.36
N ALA A 491 -9.93 -2.31 -6.44
CA ALA A 491 -9.18 -1.06 -6.59
C ALA A 491 -8.47 -0.62 -5.30
N THR A 492 -8.96 -1.06 -4.15
CA THR A 492 -8.49 -0.61 -2.84
C THR A 492 -7.65 -1.68 -2.17
N TRP A 493 -6.51 -1.28 -1.62
CA TRP A 493 -5.70 -2.09 -0.73
C TRP A 493 -6.27 -2.03 0.71
N HIS A 494 -6.51 -3.20 1.30
CA HIS A 494 -6.87 -3.33 2.70
C HIS A 494 -5.60 -3.41 3.55
N PHE A 495 -5.55 -2.66 4.64
CA PHE A 495 -4.43 -2.77 5.59
C PHE A 495 -4.52 -4.10 6.34
N GLY A 496 -3.47 -4.92 6.23
CA GLY A 496 -3.37 -6.21 6.91
C GLY A 496 -2.74 -6.06 8.29
N GLY A 497 -1.50 -5.58 8.34
CA GLY A 497 -0.77 -5.47 9.59
C GLY A 497 0.60 -4.81 9.47
N ARG A 498 1.26 -4.65 10.61
CA ARG A 498 2.59 -4.05 10.71
C ARG A 498 3.56 -5.01 11.38
N ALA A 499 4.77 -5.12 10.85
CA ALA A 499 5.83 -5.93 11.44
C ALA A 499 7.19 -5.25 11.34
N ARG A 500 7.96 -5.25 12.44
CA ARG A 500 9.36 -4.77 12.44
C ARG A 500 10.32 -5.83 11.94
N SER A 501 10.03 -7.08 12.28
CA SER A 501 10.78 -8.29 11.91
C SER A 501 9.87 -9.29 11.23
N SER A 502 10.47 -10.17 10.44
CA SER A 502 9.78 -11.31 9.87
C SER A 502 9.48 -12.38 10.93
N PRO A 503 8.31 -13.06 10.88
CA PRO A 503 7.23 -12.85 9.91
C PRO A 503 6.19 -11.81 10.36
N ALA A 504 5.43 -11.26 9.42
CA ALA A 504 4.23 -10.47 9.69
C ALA A 504 2.99 -11.38 9.76
N ARG A 505 2.07 -11.11 10.68
CA ARG A 505 0.82 -11.87 10.81
C ARG A 505 -0.38 -10.96 10.75
N PHE A 506 -1.36 -11.32 9.93
CA PHE A 506 -2.63 -10.60 9.82
C PHE A 506 -3.71 -11.48 9.21
N GLN A 507 -4.97 -11.07 9.37
CA GLN A 507 -6.13 -11.81 8.89
C GLN A 507 -6.55 -11.33 7.49
N ILE A 508 -6.95 -12.29 6.66
CA ILE A 508 -7.62 -12.08 5.37
C ILE A 508 -8.91 -12.91 5.33
N PRO A 509 -9.89 -12.55 4.48
CA PRO A 509 -11.10 -13.34 4.30
C PRO A 509 -10.78 -14.79 3.89
N ASN A 510 -11.43 -15.76 4.53
CA ASN A 510 -11.24 -17.19 4.26
C ASN A 510 -11.99 -17.63 2.98
N LEU A 511 -11.58 -17.10 1.82
CA LEU A 511 -12.21 -17.37 0.53
C LEU A 511 -11.37 -18.37 -0.28
N ARG A 512 -11.50 -19.67 0.04
CA ARG A 512 -10.72 -20.74 -0.62
C ARG A 512 -10.79 -20.63 -2.14
N GLY A 513 -9.62 -20.75 -2.79
CA GLY A 513 -9.48 -20.77 -4.23
C GLY A 513 -9.42 -19.38 -4.86
N ARG A 514 -9.90 -18.33 -4.19
CA ARG A 514 -9.62 -16.94 -4.56
C ARG A 514 -8.13 -16.66 -4.35
N VAL A 515 -7.61 -15.69 -5.10
CA VAL A 515 -6.25 -15.22 -4.95
C VAL A 515 -6.27 -13.90 -4.21
N ALA A 516 -5.48 -13.81 -3.15
CA ALA A 516 -5.17 -12.54 -2.48
C ALA A 516 -3.81 -12.05 -2.98
N GLU A 517 -3.76 -10.82 -3.48
CA GLU A 517 -2.49 -10.13 -3.66
C GLU A 517 -2.07 -9.55 -2.32
N ILE A 518 -0.83 -9.84 -1.90
CA ILE A 518 -0.24 -9.32 -0.66
C ILE A 518 0.94 -8.43 -1.02
N SER A 519 0.92 -7.18 -0.56
CA SER A 519 1.98 -6.19 -0.76
C SER A 519 2.62 -5.81 0.57
N GLY A 520 3.95 -5.74 0.60
CA GLY A 520 4.71 -5.29 1.77
C GLY A 520 5.51 -4.03 1.45
N ARG A 521 5.29 -2.97 2.24
CA ARG A 521 5.89 -1.64 2.04
C ARG A 521 6.74 -1.28 3.25
N ALA A 522 7.99 -0.90 3.02
CA ALA A 522 8.85 -0.40 4.09
C ALA A 522 8.34 0.97 4.55
N ALA A 523 8.44 1.27 5.84
CA ALA A 523 8.04 2.54 6.41
C ALA A 523 9.09 3.06 7.40
N ASN A 524 9.27 4.39 7.42
CA ASN A 524 10.14 5.04 8.39
C ASN A 524 9.42 5.28 9.73
N ALA A 525 10.14 5.84 10.71
CA ALA A 525 9.58 6.11 12.04
C ALA A 525 8.36 7.05 12.03
N ASN A 526 8.16 7.83 10.97
CA ASN A 526 6.98 8.68 10.77
C ASN A 526 5.87 8.00 9.97
N ASN A 527 5.98 6.69 9.72
CA ASN A 527 5.04 5.88 8.93
C ASN A 527 4.89 6.37 7.47
N ILE A 528 5.94 6.96 6.90
CA ILE A 528 5.98 7.31 5.47
C ILE A 528 6.58 6.12 4.71
N GLU A 529 5.83 5.61 3.74
CA GLU A 529 6.10 4.34 3.07
C GLU A 529 6.96 4.48 1.81
N SER A 530 7.75 3.45 1.52
CA SER A 530 8.42 3.26 0.23
C SER A 530 7.40 3.28 -0.92
N PRO A 531 7.78 3.74 -2.13
CA PRO A 531 6.88 3.80 -3.27
C PRO A 531 6.18 2.47 -3.59
N GLU A 532 4.86 2.52 -3.77
CA GLU A 532 4.03 1.33 -4.05
C GLU A 532 4.48 0.54 -5.28
N GLY A 533 4.83 1.23 -6.37
CA GLY A 533 5.27 0.58 -7.61
C GLY A 533 6.59 -0.20 -7.50
N LEU A 534 7.30 -0.10 -6.38
CA LEU A 534 8.52 -0.85 -6.09
C LEU A 534 8.31 -1.92 -5.01
N ALA A 535 7.11 -2.04 -4.46
CA ALA A 535 6.79 -3.03 -3.44
C ALA A 535 6.71 -4.42 -4.06
N VAL A 536 7.20 -5.43 -3.32
CA VAL A 536 6.95 -6.82 -3.67
C VAL A 536 5.45 -7.09 -3.53
N VAL A 537 4.86 -7.75 -4.53
CA VAL A 537 3.47 -8.20 -4.52
C VAL A 537 3.46 -9.70 -4.78
N THR A 538 2.95 -10.46 -3.83
CA THR A 538 2.81 -11.91 -3.93
C THR A 538 1.35 -12.30 -4.11
N ARG A 539 1.10 -13.09 -5.15
CA ARG A 539 -0.22 -13.65 -5.45
C ARG A 539 -0.35 -14.96 -4.70
N TRP A 540 -1.20 -14.97 -3.67
CA TRP A 540 -1.40 -16.13 -2.82
C TRP A 540 -2.79 -16.71 -3.05
N ARG A 541 -2.84 -17.93 -3.58
CA ARG A 541 -4.11 -18.65 -3.72
C ARG A 541 -4.52 -19.19 -2.36
N ILE A 542 -5.62 -18.66 -1.84
CA ILE A 542 -6.10 -18.97 -0.50
C ILE A 542 -6.42 -20.47 -0.44
N GLY A 543 -5.64 -21.22 0.35
CA GLY A 543 -5.79 -22.66 0.52
C GLY A 543 -7.09 -23.02 1.22
N GLY A 544 -7.57 -22.08 2.05
CA GLY A 544 -8.82 -22.14 2.78
C GLY A 544 -8.65 -22.95 4.06
N GLY A 545 -8.60 -22.25 5.19
CA GLY A 545 -8.49 -22.83 6.52
C GLY A 545 -9.72 -23.69 6.83
N GLY A 546 -9.47 -24.94 7.23
CA GLY A 546 -10.43 -25.90 7.73
C GLY A 546 -9.79 -27.28 7.83
N THR A 547 -9.25 -27.61 9.00
CA THR A 547 -8.93 -28.99 9.40
C THR A 547 -10.13 -29.94 9.17
N GLY A 548 -9.88 -31.13 8.57
CA GLY A 548 -10.71 -32.31 8.82
C GLY A 548 -11.84 -32.68 7.85
N VAL A 549 -11.79 -32.32 6.56
CA VAL A 549 -12.78 -32.84 5.59
C VAL A 549 -12.24 -34.07 4.85
N SER A 550 -12.83 -35.24 5.10
CA SER A 550 -12.42 -36.53 4.49
C SER A 550 -13.09 -36.81 3.15
N ASP A 551 -13.64 -35.79 2.48
CA ASP A 551 -14.31 -35.95 1.20
C ASP A 551 -13.34 -36.55 0.16
N GLU A 552 -13.79 -37.50 -0.64
CA GLU A 552 -13.01 -38.14 -1.73
C GLU A 552 -13.64 -37.95 -3.12
N ALA A 553 -14.87 -37.41 -3.18
CA ALA A 553 -15.57 -37.10 -4.44
C ALA A 553 -16.57 -35.95 -4.25
N ALA A 554 -17.34 -35.61 -5.31
CA ALA A 554 -18.40 -34.61 -5.24
C ALA A 554 -19.50 -35.04 -4.24
N PRO A 555 -20.26 -34.09 -3.65
CA PRO A 555 -21.30 -34.41 -2.68
C PRO A 555 -22.48 -35.14 -3.34
N PRO A 556 -23.26 -35.93 -2.58
CA PRO A 556 -24.53 -36.47 -3.07
C PRO A 556 -25.53 -35.34 -3.35
N ALA A 557 -26.57 -35.63 -4.14
CA ALA A 557 -27.63 -34.68 -4.44
C ALA A 557 -28.32 -34.21 -3.14
N PRO A 558 -28.42 -32.89 -2.87
CA PRO A 558 -29.09 -32.38 -1.68
C PRO A 558 -30.61 -32.49 -1.82
N SER A 559 -31.36 -32.62 -0.73
CA SER A 559 -32.77 -32.23 -0.69
C SER A 559 -32.89 -30.83 -0.08
N PHE A 560 -33.91 -30.08 -0.46
CA PHE A 560 -34.22 -28.78 0.14
C PHE A 560 -35.74 -28.56 0.14
N GLY A 561 -36.19 -27.62 0.95
CA GLY A 561 -37.57 -27.13 0.98
C GLY A 561 -37.64 -25.62 0.81
N THR A 562 -38.81 -25.14 0.45
CA THR A 562 -39.14 -23.71 0.37
C THR A 562 -40.40 -23.42 1.16
N ALA A 563 -40.45 -22.26 1.79
CA ALA A 563 -41.65 -21.72 2.42
C ALA A 563 -41.89 -20.29 1.94
N ALA A 564 -43.16 -19.93 1.84
CA ALA A 564 -43.63 -18.59 1.54
C ALA A 564 -44.72 -18.27 2.57
N GLN A 565 -44.59 -17.13 3.26
CA GLN A 565 -45.49 -16.78 4.37
C GLN A 565 -46.49 -15.67 4.00
N GLY A 566 -46.43 -15.09 2.80
CA GLY A 566 -47.27 -13.96 2.41
C GLY A 566 -46.68 -12.60 2.73
N ASP A 567 -45.40 -12.54 3.13
CA ASP A 567 -44.70 -11.32 3.53
C ASP A 567 -43.80 -10.77 2.42
N GLY A 568 -43.68 -11.46 1.29
CA GLY A 568 -42.81 -11.14 0.16
C GLY A 568 -41.50 -11.90 0.17
N ALA A 569 -41.25 -12.73 1.18
CA ALA A 569 -40.04 -13.53 1.27
C ALA A 569 -40.25 -14.97 0.79
N LEU A 570 -39.26 -15.49 0.08
CA LEU A 570 -39.09 -16.92 -0.16
C LEU A 570 -38.01 -17.45 0.79
N ILE A 571 -38.38 -18.40 1.63
CA ILE A 571 -37.49 -18.98 2.63
C ILE A 571 -37.03 -20.36 2.15
N PHE A 572 -35.72 -20.53 1.95
CA PHE A 572 -35.08 -21.83 1.75
C PHE A 572 -34.78 -22.46 3.10
N LEU A 573 -35.10 -23.74 3.25
CA LEU A 573 -34.92 -24.46 4.51
C LEU A 573 -34.79 -25.97 4.27
N GLY A 574 -34.48 -26.71 5.33
CA GLY A 574 -34.53 -28.17 5.30
C GLY A 574 -33.53 -28.81 4.33
N ILE A 575 -32.34 -28.22 4.21
CA ILE A 575 -31.26 -28.83 3.42
C ILE A 575 -30.83 -30.12 4.10
N ALA A 576 -30.88 -31.23 3.37
CA ALA A 576 -30.43 -32.53 3.85
C ALA A 576 -29.78 -33.35 2.73
N PHE A 577 -29.12 -34.43 3.12
CA PHE A 577 -28.45 -35.33 2.19
C PHE A 577 -28.83 -36.79 2.50
N PRO A 578 -28.90 -37.67 1.49
CA PRO A 578 -29.11 -39.09 1.72
C PRO A 578 -27.96 -39.75 2.49
N SER A 579 -26.77 -39.13 2.46
CA SER A 579 -25.58 -39.51 3.22
C SER A 579 -24.72 -38.29 3.49
N LEU A 580 -24.01 -38.26 4.62
CA LEU A 580 -23.04 -37.21 4.94
C LEU A 580 -21.63 -37.48 4.37
N VAL A 581 -21.48 -38.53 3.56
CA VAL A 581 -20.24 -38.77 2.82
C VAL A 581 -20.05 -37.65 1.79
N ASN A 582 -18.85 -37.08 1.73
CA ASN A 582 -18.48 -35.98 0.85
C ASN A 582 -19.20 -34.64 1.13
N THR A 583 -19.92 -34.50 2.26
CA THR A 583 -20.63 -33.26 2.60
C THR A 583 -19.83 -32.34 3.52
N GLN A 584 -18.70 -32.80 4.04
CA GLN A 584 -17.89 -32.05 5.01
C GLN A 584 -17.19 -30.86 4.34
N GLY A 585 -16.77 -30.99 3.08
CA GLY A 585 -16.08 -29.97 2.31
C GLY A 585 -16.98 -29.10 1.44
N ILE A 586 -18.31 -29.15 1.60
CA ILE A 586 -19.22 -28.25 0.88
C ILE A 586 -18.94 -26.80 1.30
N THR A 587 -18.85 -25.91 0.31
CA THR A 587 -18.52 -24.49 0.51
C THR A 587 -19.61 -23.54 0.03
N SER A 588 -20.45 -23.99 -0.89
CA SER A 588 -21.57 -23.21 -1.42
C SER A 588 -22.70 -24.11 -1.86
N GLY A 589 -23.92 -23.56 -1.84
CA GLY A 589 -25.07 -24.09 -2.55
C GLY A 589 -25.67 -23.02 -3.44
N ILE A 590 -26.20 -23.45 -4.57
CA ILE A 590 -26.77 -22.57 -5.58
C ILE A 590 -28.21 -23.01 -5.82
N PHE A 591 -29.14 -22.11 -5.53
CA PHE A 591 -30.54 -22.24 -5.91
C PHE A 591 -30.75 -21.55 -7.26
N ARG A 592 -31.41 -22.23 -8.20
CA ARG A 592 -31.94 -21.60 -9.41
C ARG A 592 -33.46 -21.72 -9.39
N LEU A 593 -34.13 -20.59 -9.40
CA LEU A 593 -35.58 -20.49 -9.24
C LEU A 593 -36.20 -20.17 -10.59
N HIS A 594 -37.30 -20.83 -10.89
CA HIS A 594 -38.11 -20.59 -12.08
C HIS A 594 -39.49 -20.12 -11.64
N TYR A 595 -39.80 -18.86 -11.89
CA TYR A 595 -40.98 -18.22 -11.33
C TYR A 595 -41.69 -17.33 -12.36
N ARG A 596 -42.98 -17.11 -12.14
CA ARG A 596 -43.75 -16.05 -12.79
C ARG A 596 -43.74 -14.83 -11.88
N ASP A 597 -43.50 -13.66 -12.45
CA ASP A 597 -43.80 -12.39 -11.78
C ASP A 597 -45.31 -12.15 -11.92
N GLU A 598 -46.05 -12.19 -10.81
CA GLU A 598 -47.50 -12.02 -10.87
C GLU A 598 -47.90 -10.57 -11.18
N LEU A 599 -46.99 -9.60 -11.01
CA LEU A 599 -47.22 -8.20 -11.37
C LEU A 599 -47.22 -7.95 -12.89
N GLU A 600 -46.73 -8.90 -13.69
CA GLU A 600 -46.90 -8.89 -15.14
C GLU A 600 -48.37 -9.15 -15.55
N GLY A 601 -49.20 -9.61 -14.61
CA GLY A 601 -50.61 -9.88 -14.82
C GLY A 601 -50.84 -11.10 -15.72
N VAL A 602 -51.99 -11.11 -16.39
CA VAL A 602 -52.46 -12.30 -17.12
C VAL A 602 -51.83 -12.36 -18.52
N SER A 603 -51.22 -13.50 -18.87
CA SER A 603 -50.39 -13.60 -20.09
C SER A 603 -51.21 -13.37 -21.37
N PRO A 604 -50.74 -12.53 -22.31
CA PRO A 604 -51.37 -12.34 -23.61
C PRO A 604 -51.10 -13.50 -24.58
N TYR A 605 -50.20 -14.43 -24.24
CA TYR A 605 -49.83 -15.56 -25.09
C TYR A 605 -50.71 -16.77 -24.80
N GLN A 606 -51.30 -17.33 -25.85
CA GLN A 606 -52.26 -18.43 -25.75
C GLN A 606 -52.01 -19.47 -26.83
N LEU A 607 -52.35 -20.73 -26.52
CA LEU A 607 -52.37 -21.80 -27.51
C LEU A 607 -53.42 -21.52 -28.60
N ALA A 608 -53.00 -21.52 -29.86
CA ALA A 608 -53.90 -21.39 -31.01
C ALA A 608 -54.78 -22.63 -31.23
N THR A 609 -54.28 -23.80 -30.84
CA THR A 609 -54.96 -25.09 -31.01
C THR A 609 -54.73 -25.94 -29.76
N ALA A 610 -55.71 -26.76 -29.41
CA ALA A 610 -55.56 -27.72 -28.32
C ALA A 610 -54.40 -28.69 -28.60
N VAL A 611 -53.70 -29.08 -27.53
CA VAL A 611 -52.61 -30.07 -27.58
C VAL A 611 -52.92 -31.22 -26.64
N ASN A 612 -52.57 -32.44 -27.03
CA ASN A 612 -52.66 -33.61 -26.16
C ASN A 612 -51.40 -33.73 -25.28
N ALA A 613 -51.34 -34.73 -24.40
CA ALA A 613 -50.24 -34.91 -23.44
C ALA A 613 -48.89 -35.35 -24.05
N VAL A 614 -48.81 -35.66 -25.35
CA VAL A 614 -47.57 -36.13 -26.00
C VAL A 614 -47.09 -35.22 -27.13
N GLN A 615 -47.93 -34.31 -27.63
CA GLN A 615 -47.55 -33.36 -28.66
C GLN A 615 -46.47 -32.40 -28.15
N THR A 616 -45.38 -32.29 -28.90
CA THR A 616 -44.23 -31.43 -28.59
C THR A 616 -44.22 -30.12 -29.37
N SER A 617 -45.17 -29.92 -30.30
CA SER A 617 -45.31 -28.69 -31.07
C SER A 617 -46.52 -27.90 -30.58
N LEU A 618 -46.28 -26.71 -30.05
CA LEU A 618 -47.30 -25.78 -29.57
C LEU A 618 -47.47 -24.65 -30.61
N ALA A 619 -48.69 -24.47 -31.11
CA ALA A 619 -49.03 -23.32 -31.96
C ALA A 619 -49.58 -22.19 -31.09
N LEU A 620 -49.15 -20.95 -31.32
CA LEU A 620 -49.54 -19.77 -30.55
C LEU A 620 -50.39 -18.81 -31.38
N HIS A 621 -51.33 -18.11 -30.73
CA HIS A 621 -52.14 -17.07 -31.38
C HIS A 621 -51.34 -15.82 -31.76
N THR A 622 -50.35 -15.48 -30.93
CA THR A 622 -49.49 -14.31 -31.06
C THR A 622 -48.04 -14.78 -30.92
N PRO A 623 -47.07 -14.21 -31.65
CA PRO A 623 -45.67 -14.58 -31.49
C PRO A 623 -45.25 -14.48 -30.02
N GLY A 624 -44.83 -15.60 -29.43
CA GLY A 624 -44.45 -15.63 -28.02
C GLY A 624 -43.05 -15.07 -27.77
N ASN A 625 -42.73 -14.83 -26.49
CA ASN A 625 -41.48 -14.22 -26.03
C ASN A 625 -40.44 -15.21 -25.44
N ALA A 626 -40.70 -16.52 -25.44
CA ALA A 626 -39.74 -17.55 -25.06
C ALA A 626 -38.74 -17.84 -26.19
N ALA A 627 -37.54 -18.23 -25.79
CA ALA A 627 -36.40 -18.65 -26.59
C ALA A 627 -36.03 -20.12 -26.26
N PRO A 628 -35.18 -20.79 -27.06
CA PRO A 628 -34.70 -22.11 -26.71
C PRO A 628 -34.04 -22.14 -25.32
N TRP A 629 -34.34 -23.20 -24.57
CA TRP A 629 -33.98 -23.48 -23.17
C TRP A 629 -34.80 -22.78 -22.09
N ASP A 630 -35.69 -21.85 -22.45
CA ASP A 630 -36.60 -21.27 -21.47
C ASP A 630 -37.64 -22.30 -20.99
N LEU A 631 -38.03 -22.17 -19.73
CA LEU A 631 -39.19 -22.87 -19.19
C LEU A 631 -40.43 -22.01 -19.40
N ILE A 632 -41.49 -22.67 -19.85
CA ILE A 632 -42.83 -22.12 -19.92
C ILE A 632 -43.77 -22.93 -19.04
N GLN A 633 -44.76 -22.25 -18.47
CA GLN A 633 -45.85 -22.84 -17.72
C GLN A 633 -47.14 -22.73 -18.55
N ILE A 634 -47.86 -23.84 -18.65
CA ILE A 634 -49.25 -23.89 -19.14
C ILE A 634 -50.05 -24.65 -18.10
N GLU A 635 -51.01 -23.97 -17.46
CA GLU A 635 -51.77 -24.51 -16.33
C GLU A 635 -50.83 -25.10 -15.26
N PHE A 636 -50.87 -26.42 -15.04
CA PHE A 636 -50.07 -27.15 -14.06
C PHE A 636 -48.87 -27.89 -14.66
N GLU A 637 -48.53 -27.62 -15.93
CA GLU A 637 -47.40 -28.25 -16.61
C GLU A 637 -46.28 -27.25 -16.88
N LEU A 638 -45.04 -27.68 -16.63
CA LEU A 638 -43.83 -27.01 -17.10
C LEU A 638 -43.32 -27.70 -18.36
N MET A 639 -42.93 -26.90 -19.34
CA MET A 639 -42.36 -27.38 -20.58
C MET A 639 -41.08 -26.61 -20.88
N ARG A 640 -40.05 -27.30 -21.39
CA ARG A 640 -38.81 -26.64 -21.82
C ARG A 640 -38.87 -26.38 -23.32
N VAL A 641 -38.73 -25.14 -23.74
CA VAL A 641 -38.68 -24.81 -25.17
C VAL A 641 -37.36 -25.31 -25.74
N THR A 642 -37.40 -26.16 -26.76
CA THR A 642 -36.19 -26.69 -27.43
C THR A 642 -35.90 -25.95 -28.74
N ALA A 643 -36.94 -25.39 -29.38
CA ALA A 643 -36.80 -24.56 -30.57
C ALA A 643 -37.98 -23.59 -30.72
N VAL A 644 -37.72 -22.44 -31.34
CA VAL A 644 -38.73 -21.46 -31.73
C VAL A 644 -38.81 -21.40 -33.25
N GLY A 645 -39.99 -21.65 -33.79
CA GLY A 645 -40.28 -21.67 -35.22
C GLY A 645 -41.27 -20.58 -35.63
N SER A 646 -41.43 -20.41 -36.94
CA SER A 646 -42.51 -19.60 -37.52
C SER A 646 -42.60 -18.17 -36.96
N GLY A 647 -41.44 -17.53 -36.73
CA GLY A 647 -41.35 -16.16 -36.21
C GLY A 647 -41.88 -15.98 -34.78
N GLY A 648 -41.92 -17.05 -33.97
CA GLY A 648 -42.44 -17.04 -32.59
C GLY A 648 -43.86 -17.61 -32.45
N LEU A 649 -44.52 -17.98 -33.55
CA LEU A 649 -45.86 -18.58 -33.53
C LEU A 649 -45.86 -20.08 -33.25
N GLN A 650 -44.69 -20.71 -33.17
CA GLN A 650 -44.57 -22.13 -32.91
C GLN A 650 -43.44 -22.42 -31.94
N TYR A 651 -43.72 -23.14 -30.87
CA TYR A 651 -42.71 -23.68 -29.96
C TYR A 651 -42.61 -25.19 -30.13
N THR A 652 -41.37 -25.68 -30.21
CA THR A 652 -41.08 -27.10 -29.97
C THR A 652 -40.64 -27.23 -28.51
N VAL A 653 -41.19 -28.20 -27.79
CA VAL A 653 -40.99 -28.33 -26.34
C VAL A 653 -40.69 -29.76 -25.88
N GLU A 654 -39.96 -29.87 -24.78
CA GLU A 654 -39.93 -31.05 -23.92
C GLU A 654 -41.06 -30.94 -22.89
N ARG A 655 -41.95 -31.95 -22.87
CA ARG A 655 -43.13 -32.02 -21.99
C ARG A 655 -42.77 -32.50 -20.59
N GLY A 656 -43.55 -32.11 -19.59
CA GLY A 656 -43.35 -32.57 -18.20
C GLY A 656 -41.98 -32.20 -17.61
N ALA A 657 -41.44 -31.04 -17.98
CA ALA A 657 -40.15 -30.59 -17.50
C ALA A 657 -40.17 -30.45 -15.96
N HIS A 658 -39.01 -30.64 -15.34
CA HIS A 658 -38.82 -30.52 -13.89
C HIS A 658 -39.75 -31.43 -13.06
N GLY A 659 -40.17 -32.56 -13.63
CA GLY A 659 -41.04 -33.54 -12.96
C GLY A 659 -42.51 -33.10 -12.88
N SER A 660 -42.94 -32.12 -13.67
CA SER A 660 -44.36 -31.82 -13.86
C SER A 660 -45.05 -32.90 -14.70
N THR A 661 -46.37 -33.05 -14.53
CA THR A 661 -47.13 -34.08 -15.25
C THR A 661 -47.59 -33.56 -16.60
N ALA A 662 -47.23 -34.26 -17.68
CA ALA A 662 -47.68 -33.89 -19.02
C ALA A 662 -49.20 -34.09 -19.19
N ALA A 663 -49.92 -33.06 -19.63
CA ALA A 663 -51.38 -33.05 -19.71
C ALA A 663 -51.92 -32.53 -21.06
N PRO A 664 -53.16 -32.87 -21.45
CA PRO A 664 -53.82 -32.18 -22.56
C PRO A 664 -54.18 -30.75 -22.15
N HIS A 665 -53.96 -29.77 -23.04
CA HIS A 665 -54.33 -28.38 -22.83
C HIS A 665 -55.27 -27.89 -23.95
N PRO A 666 -56.35 -27.18 -23.62
CA PRO A 666 -57.31 -26.68 -24.61
C PRO A 666 -56.74 -25.53 -25.44
N ALA A 667 -57.37 -25.25 -26.59
CA ALA A 667 -57.12 -24.02 -27.32
C ALA A 667 -57.50 -22.81 -26.43
N GLY A 668 -56.70 -21.76 -26.47
CA GLY A 668 -56.83 -20.60 -25.59
C GLY A 668 -56.12 -20.72 -24.24
N ALA A 669 -55.56 -21.88 -23.88
CA ALA A 669 -54.77 -22.02 -22.66
C ALA A 669 -53.57 -21.07 -22.67
N ARG A 670 -53.34 -20.37 -21.56
CA ARG A 670 -52.33 -19.32 -21.46
C ARG A 670 -50.94 -19.90 -21.27
N ILE A 671 -49.97 -19.23 -21.87
CA ILE A 671 -48.56 -19.62 -21.84
C ILE A 671 -47.80 -18.54 -21.07
N TYR A 672 -47.18 -18.92 -19.97
CA TYR A 672 -46.35 -18.04 -19.16
C TYR A 672 -44.89 -18.42 -19.35
N ARG A 673 -44.06 -17.50 -19.85
CA ARG A 673 -42.60 -17.66 -19.80
C ARG A 673 -42.16 -17.46 -18.35
N LEU A 674 -41.36 -18.37 -17.82
CA LEU A 674 -40.80 -18.23 -16.49
C LEU A 674 -39.53 -17.37 -16.52
N HIS A 675 -39.35 -16.59 -15.46
CA HIS A 675 -38.13 -15.89 -15.14
C HIS A 675 -37.20 -16.77 -14.30
N ASP A 676 -35.91 -16.53 -14.44
CA ASP A 676 -34.87 -17.24 -13.71
C ASP A 676 -34.24 -16.32 -12.66
N ARG A 677 -34.03 -16.83 -11.45
CA ARG A 677 -33.25 -16.17 -10.40
C ARG A 677 -32.26 -17.15 -9.80
N THR A 678 -31.00 -16.74 -9.67
CA THR A 678 -29.98 -17.53 -8.98
C THR A 678 -29.67 -16.92 -7.62
N VAL A 679 -29.75 -17.74 -6.58
CA VAL A 679 -29.38 -17.37 -5.21
C VAL A 679 -28.23 -18.27 -4.77
N VAL A 680 -27.13 -17.66 -4.31
CA VAL A 680 -25.94 -18.40 -3.88
C VAL A 680 -25.81 -18.26 -2.37
N THR A 681 -25.77 -19.40 -1.67
CA THR A 681 -25.63 -19.43 -0.22
C THR A 681 -24.29 -20.07 0.16
N PRO A 682 -23.42 -19.36 0.91
CA PRO A 682 -22.19 -19.95 1.40
C PRO A 682 -22.49 -20.93 2.55
N PHE A 683 -21.68 -21.99 2.67
CA PHE A 683 -21.71 -22.91 3.80
C PHE A 683 -20.32 -23.07 4.39
N GLU A 684 -20.24 -23.15 5.71
CA GLU A 684 -19.02 -23.51 6.41
C GLU A 684 -18.68 -24.98 6.14
N ARG A 685 -17.39 -25.33 6.18
CA ARG A 685 -17.02 -26.75 6.17
C ARG A 685 -17.44 -27.43 7.47
N ASN A 686 -17.73 -28.72 7.39
CA ASN A 686 -18.31 -29.54 8.46
C ASN A 686 -19.67 -29.03 8.95
N PHE A 687 -20.30 -28.10 8.24
CA PHE A 687 -21.61 -27.57 8.60
C PHE A 687 -22.69 -28.65 8.60
N PHE A 688 -22.76 -29.43 7.51
CA PHE A 688 -23.76 -30.46 7.33
C PHE A 688 -23.50 -31.65 8.25
N GLY A 689 -24.50 -32.00 9.07
CA GLY A 689 -24.39 -32.99 10.15
C GLY A 689 -24.38 -32.38 11.55
N THR A 690 -24.31 -31.05 11.67
CA THR A 690 -24.44 -30.32 12.94
C THR A 690 -25.90 -29.99 13.27
N PRO A 691 -26.25 -29.72 14.54
CA PRO A 691 -27.56 -29.17 14.90
C PRO A 691 -27.89 -27.84 14.19
N ALA A 692 -26.87 -27.02 13.90
CA ALA A 692 -27.02 -25.75 13.21
C ALA A 692 -27.51 -25.92 11.77
N ALA A 693 -27.01 -26.94 11.06
CA ALA A 693 -27.53 -27.28 9.73
C ALA A 693 -29.01 -27.68 9.74
N GLY A 694 -29.47 -28.35 10.81
CA GLY A 694 -30.89 -28.70 10.97
C GLY A 694 -31.82 -27.51 11.15
N GLY A 695 -31.32 -26.38 11.68
CA GLY A 695 -32.06 -25.14 11.87
C GLY A 695 -31.78 -24.07 10.80
N TRP A 696 -31.03 -24.42 9.75
CA TRP A 696 -30.63 -23.45 8.74
C TRP A 696 -31.82 -22.99 7.91
N SER A 697 -31.90 -21.68 7.69
CA SER A 697 -32.79 -21.09 6.72
C SER A 697 -32.14 -19.87 6.07
N HIS A 698 -32.54 -19.59 4.83
CA HIS A 698 -32.14 -18.40 4.09
C HIS A 698 -33.38 -17.74 3.50
N SER A 699 -33.52 -16.44 3.70
CA SER A 699 -34.67 -15.68 3.20
C SER A 699 -34.21 -14.79 2.05
N GLU A 700 -34.85 -14.91 0.89
CA GLU A 700 -34.68 -14.03 -0.25
C GLU A 700 -35.95 -13.21 -0.45
N TRP A 701 -35.79 -11.88 -0.57
CA TRP A 701 -36.90 -10.98 -0.85
C TRP A 701 -37.33 -11.11 -2.32
N MET A 702 -38.51 -11.68 -2.54
CA MET A 702 -39.12 -11.90 -3.86
C MET A 702 -40.64 -11.70 -3.76
N PRO A 703 -41.13 -10.46 -3.63
CA PRO A 703 -42.56 -10.19 -3.47
C PRO A 703 -43.33 -10.49 -4.76
N ASP A 704 -44.59 -10.89 -4.61
CA ASP A 704 -45.55 -11.12 -5.71
C ASP A 704 -45.08 -12.08 -6.82
N ILE A 705 -44.28 -13.08 -6.49
CA ILE A 705 -43.91 -14.14 -7.45
C ILE A 705 -44.73 -15.40 -7.23
N ARG A 706 -44.89 -16.18 -8.30
CA ARG A 706 -45.30 -17.58 -8.25
C ARG A 706 -44.15 -18.47 -8.65
N LEU A 707 -43.54 -19.13 -7.67
CA LEU A 707 -42.48 -20.10 -7.89
C LEU A 707 -43.06 -21.39 -8.50
N ALA A 708 -42.64 -21.72 -9.71
CA ALA A 708 -43.10 -22.91 -10.43
C ALA A 708 -42.19 -24.12 -10.14
N SER A 709 -40.88 -23.91 -10.15
CA SER A 709 -39.89 -24.92 -9.74
C SER A 709 -38.62 -24.28 -9.19
N GLY A 710 -37.85 -25.04 -8.44
CA GLY A 710 -36.52 -24.67 -7.97
C GLY A 710 -35.52 -25.79 -8.20
N GLU A 711 -34.30 -25.44 -8.55
CA GLU A 711 -33.16 -26.33 -8.64
C GLU A 711 -32.18 -26.00 -7.51
N PHE A 712 -31.52 -27.02 -6.96
CA PHE A 712 -30.48 -26.83 -5.94
C PHE A 712 -29.36 -27.83 -6.12
N TRP A 713 -28.12 -27.33 -6.07
CA TRP A 713 -26.92 -28.15 -6.00
C TRP A 713 -25.89 -27.49 -5.08
N VAL A 714 -24.97 -28.29 -4.56
CA VAL A 714 -23.90 -27.84 -3.68
C VAL A 714 -22.54 -28.18 -4.28
N THR A 715 -21.50 -27.44 -3.88
CA THR A 715 -20.15 -27.65 -4.43
C THR A 715 -19.13 -27.84 -3.31
N ASN A 716 -18.35 -28.92 -3.44
CA ASN A 716 -17.12 -29.13 -2.67
C ASN A 716 -15.89 -29.09 -3.61
N ARG A 717 -14.71 -29.43 -3.08
CA ARG A 717 -13.44 -29.40 -3.85
C ARG A 717 -13.41 -30.30 -5.10
N PHE A 718 -14.30 -31.29 -5.22
CA PHE A 718 -14.34 -32.24 -6.34
C PHE A 718 -15.38 -31.86 -7.40
N GLY A 719 -16.14 -30.79 -7.19
CA GLY A 719 -17.13 -30.30 -8.14
C GLY A 719 -18.55 -30.23 -7.55
N PRO A 720 -19.53 -29.89 -8.40
CA PRO A 720 -20.92 -29.81 -8.01
C PRO A 720 -21.52 -31.20 -7.75
N SER A 721 -22.45 -31.27 -6.80
CA SER A 721 -23.37 -32.40 -6.67
C SER A 721 -24.27 -32.48 -7.90
N PRO A 722 -24.94 -33.63 -8.14
CA PRO A 722 -26.11 -33.63 -9.02
C PRO A 722 -27.15 -32.60 -8.54
N THR A 723 -27.85 -32.01 -9.50
CA THR A 723 -28.92 -31.03 -9.24
C THR A 723 -30.19 -31.73 -8.78
N THR A 724 -30.75 -31.25 -7.67
CA THR A 724 -32.09 -31.64 -7.22
C THR A 724 -33.09 -30.61 -7.69
N VAL A 725 -34.23 -31.09 -8.18
CA VAL A 725 -35.33 -30.25 -8.68
C VAL A 725 -36.53 -30.42 -7.77
N ALA A 726 -37.06 -29.31 -7.27
CA ALA A 726 -38.33 -29.22 -6.56
C ALA A 726 -39.40 -28.66 -7.49
N ASN A 727 -40.52 -29.38 -7.59
CA ASN A 727 -41.66 -29.01 -8.42
C ASN A 727 -42.81 -28.50 -7.54
N TYR A 728 -43.30 -27.30 -7.82
CA TYR A 728 -44.42 -26.68 -7.09
C TYR A 728 -45.72 -26.65 -7.89
N MET A 729 -45.72 -27.20 -9.10
CA MET A 729 -46.91 -27.28 -9.96
C MET A 729 -48.01 -28.18 -9.41
N GLY A 730 -47.73 -29.02 -8.41
CA GLY A 730 -48.76 -29.82 -7.73
C GLY A 730 -49.58 -29.05 -6.70
N LEU A 731 -49.21 -27.79 -6.40
CA LEU A 731 -49.96 -26.93 -5.49
C LEU A 731 -51.22 -26.39 -6.17
N VAL A 732 -52.24 -26.07 -5.36
CA VAL A 732 -53.58 -25.63 -5.84
C VAL A 732 -53.49 -24.48 -6.83
N ASP A 733 -52.56 -23.55 -6.63
CA ASP A 733 -52.43 -22.33 -7.44
C ASP A 733 -51.47 -22.49 -8.65
N GLY A 734 -51.00 -23.72 -8.91
CA GLY A 734 -50.02 -24.00 -9.97
C GLY A 734 -48.64 -23.39 -9.69
N GLY A 735 -48.26 -23.33 -8.42
CA GLY A 735 -46.98 -22.83 -7.94
C GLY A 735 -47.06 -22.32 -6.50
N GLN A 736 -45.92 -21.98 -5.91
CA GLN A 736 -45.83 -21.41 -4.56
C GLN A 736 -45.78 -19.88 -4.65
N ARG A 737 -46.81 -19.21 -4.14
CA ARG A 737 -46.95 -17.75 -4.22
C ARG A 737 -46.32 -17.08 -3.01
N THR A 738 -45.42 -16.12 -3.22
CA THR A 738 -44.78 -15.39 -2.11
C THR A 738 -45.71 -14.37 -1.50
N LEU A 739 -46.44 -13.62 -2.34
CA LEU A 739 -47.39 -12.55 -1.99
C LEU A 739 -46.77 -11.49 -1.08
N HIS A 740 -47.32 -10.28 -1.02
CA HIS A 740 -46.85 -9.32 -0.03
C HIS A 740 -47.90 -8.26 0.29
N GLY A 741 -47.85 -7.73 1.51
CA GLY A 741 -48.73 -6.68 1.95
C GLY A 741 -49.69 -7.17 3.03
N GLY A 742 -50.96 -6.77 2.92
CA GLY A 742 -51.97 -7.05 3.93
C GLY A 742 -53.34 -7.27 3.32
N GLN A 743 -54.29 -6.41 3.67
CA GLN A 743 -55.66 -6.55 3.20
C GLN A 743 -56.34 -5.19 3.09
N PHE A 744 -57.20 -5.07 2.09
CA PHE A 744 -58.14 -3.96 1.92
C PHE A 744 -59.53 -4.41 2.34
N HIS A 745 -60.26 -3.52 3.01
CA HIS A 745 -61.62 -3.79 3.49
C HIS A 745 -62.57 -2.68 3.09
N PHE A 746 -63.65 -3.06 2.42
CA PHE A 746 -64.83 -2.22 2.33
C PHE A 746 -65.84 -2.64 3.39
N GLN A 747 -66.44 -1.67 4.08
CA GLN A 747 -67.48 -1.92 5.07
C GLN A 747 -68.73 -1.10 4.73
N VAL A 748 -69.88 -1.78 4.69
CA VAL A 748 -71.19 -1.17 4.48
C VAL A 748 -72.07 -1.54 5.67
N GLU A 749 -72.31 -0.58 6.55
CA GLU A 749 -73.11 -0.79 7.76
C GLU A 749 -74.62 -0.73 7.48
N GLY A 750 -75.38 -1.55 8.20
CA GLY A 750 -76.84 -1.55 8.12
C GLY A 750 -77.40 -2.49 7.06
N ILE A 751 -78.68 -2.27 6.74
CA ILE A 751 -79.41 -3.10 5.76
C ILE A 751 -78.90 -2.75 4.36
N LEU A 752 -78.56 -3.77 3.58
CA LEU A 752 -77.96 -3.60 2.27
C LEU A 752 -79.01 -3.20 1.22
N GLY A 753 -78.57 -2.49 0.19
CA GLY A 753 -79.35 -2.16 -1.00
C GLY A 753 -78.45 -2.17 -2.23
N VAL A 754 -79.05 -2.22 -3.42
CA VAL A 754 -78.30 -2.06 -4.68
C VAL A 754 -77.77 -0.63 -4.73
N LEU A 755 -76.46 -0.49 -4.84
CA LEU A 755 -75.76 0.78 -4.67
C LEU A 755 -74.43 0.75 -5.43
N ASP A 756 -74.20 1.76 -6.26
CA ASP A 756 -72.88 2.05 -6.82
C ASP A 756 -72.07 2.84 -5.80
N ASP A 757 -70.75 2.66 -5.74
CA ASP A 757 -69.87 3.29 -4.73
C ASP A 757 -70.37 3.06 -3.29
N ALA A 758 -70.73 1.81 -3.00
CA ALA A 758 -71.38 1.39 -1.76
C ALA A 758 -70.54 1.65 -0.48
N ALA A 759 -69.24 1.89 -0.64
CA ALA A 759 -68.32 2.30 0.40
C ALA A 759 -67.30 3.31 -0.16
N PRO A 760 -66.67 4.14 0.71
CA PRO A 760 -65.63 5.07 0.26
C PRO A 760 -64.52 4.36 -0.51
N PRO A 761 -64.03 4.93 -1.63
CA PRO A 761 -62.99 4.32 -2.44
C PRO A 761 -61.67 4.21 -1.68
N LEU A 762 -60.90 3.16 -1.97
CA LEU A 762 -59.60 2.90 -1.33
C LEU A 762 -58.47 3.10 -2.33
N SER A 763 -57.44 3.87 -1.95
CA SER A 763 -56.25 4.06 -2.78
C SER A 763 -55.26 2.91 -2.61
N VAL A 764 -54.76 2.37 -3.70
CA VAL A 764 -53.68 1.37 -3.72
C VAL A 764 -52.34 2.11 -3.74
N GLN A 765 -51.49 1.90 -2.73
CA GLN A 765 -50.23 2.66 -2.61
C GLN A 765 -49.11 2.14 -3.52
N GLN A 766 -49.06 0.83 -3.75
CA GLN A 766 -48.08 0.15 -4.59
C GLN A 766 -48.72 -1.04 -5.28
N SER A 767 -48.10 -1.58 -6.33
CA SER A 767 -48.68 -2.73 -7.01
C SER A 767 -48.63 -3.98 -6.13
N PHE A 768 -49.69 -4.78 -6.17
CA PHE A 768 -49.78 -6.04 -5.41
C PHE A 768 -50.41 -7.14 -6.26
N SER A 769 -49.94 -8.38 -6.05
CA SER A 769 -50.71 -9.54 -6.45
C SER A 769 -51.84 -9.80 -5.45
N MET A 770 -53.02 -10.22 -5.92
CA MET A 770 -54.12 -10.58 -5.03
C MET A 770 -54.01 -12.03 -4.62
N ARG A 771 -54.12 -12.33 -3.33
CA ARG A 771 -54.34 -13.69 -2.84
C ARG A 771 -55.73 -14.17 -3.20
N ASP A 772 -56.75 -13.46 -2.72
CA ASP A 772 -58.16 -13.73 -2.97
C ASP A 772 -59.05 -12.54 -2.58
N VAL A 773 -60.29 -12.58 -3.06
CA VAL A 773 -61.34 -11.61 -2.73
C VAL A 773 -62.60 -12.34 -2.25
N TYR A 774 -63.15 -11.94 -1.10
CA TYR A 774 -64.40 -12.52 -0.59
C TYR A 774 -65.25 -11.51 0.16
N ALA A 775 -66.54 -11.82 0.28
CA ALA A 775 -67.53 -10.99 0.96
C ALA A 775 -68.14 -11.72 2.15
N GLN A 776 -68.46 -10.99 3.21
CA GLN A 776 -69.13 -11.48 4.41
C GLN A 776 -70.23 -10.52 4.86
N VAL A 777 -71.32 -11.05 5.42
CA VAL A 777 -72.40 -10.27 6.03
C VAL A 777 -72.70 -10.78 7.43
N LYS A 778 -73.10 -9.89 8.34
CA LYS A 778 -73.57 -10.29 9.68
C LYS A 778 -74.90 -11.02 9.62
N THR A 779 -75.78 -10.62 8.71
CA THR A 779 -77.08 -11.28 8.50
C THR A 779 -77.20 -11.64 7.03
N ALA A 780 -77.43 -12.93 6.76
CA ALA A 780 -77.53 -13.49 5.42
C ALA A 780 -78.65 -12.83 4.59
N PRO A 781 -78.49 -12.68 3.27
CA PRO A 781 -79.61 -12.38 2.39
C PRO A 781 -80.62 -13.53 2.41
N ALA A 782 -81.90 -13.20 2.20
CA ALA A 782 -82.99 -14.18 2.11
C ALA A 782 -83.76 -14.02 0.79
N GLY A 783 -84.09 -15.13 0.13
CA GLY A 783 -84.93 -15.19 -1.07
C GLY A 783 -84.23 -14.88 -2.39
N ALA A 784 -82.98 -14.41 -2.36
CA ALA A 784 -82.07 -14.32 -3.50
C ALA A 784 -80.62 -14.13 -3.01
N ASN A 785 -79.65 -14.23 -3.93
CA ASN A 785 -78.24 -13.98 -3.65
C ASN A 785 -77.95 -12.49 -3.43
N LEU A 786 -76.86 -12.20 -2.71
CA LEU A 786 -76.21 -10.89 -2.69
C LEU A 786 -74.99 -10.95 -3.62
N GLU A 787 -74.92 -10.06 -4.61
CA GLU A 787 -73.78 -9.94 -5.50
C GLU A 787 -73.08 -8.59 -5.31
N VAL A 788 -71.77 -8.64 -5.18
CA VAL A 788 -70.92 -7.45 -5.07
C VAL A 788 -69.81 -7.50 -6.10
N ARG A 789 -69.41 -6.31 -6.56
CA ARG A 789 -68.34 -6.13 -7.53
C ARG A 789 -67.29 -5.21 -6.95
N VAL A 790 -66.04 -5.66 -7.01
CA VAL A 790 -64.87 -4.82 -6.77
C VAL A 790 -64.34 -4.38 -8.12
N SER A 791 -64.13 -3.08 -8.28
CA SER A 791 -63.51 -2.50 -9.46
C SER A 791 -62.26 -1.71 -9.09
N GLN A 792 -61.30 -1.66 -10.01
CA GLN A 792 -60.16 -0.77 -9.96
C GLN A 792 -60.22 0.19 -11.14
N ASP A 793 -60.22 1.50 -10.85
CA ASP A 793 -60.30 2.57 -11.86
C ASP A 793 -61.47 2.35 -12.86
N GLY A 794 -62.58 1.82 -12.34
CA GLY A 794 -63.80 1.50 -13.08
C GLY A 794 -63.81 0.18 -13.85
N GLN A 795 -62.71 -0.59 -13.84
CA GLN A 795 -62.65 -1.94 -14.41
C GLN A 795 -62.93 -3.00 -13.35
N GLU A 796 -63.85 -3.93 -13.62
CA GLU A 796 -64.15 -5.05 -12.70
C GLU A 796 -62.91 -5.94 -12.51
N ILE A 797 -62.48 -6.11 -11.26
CA ILE A 797 -61.35 -6.98 -10.90
C ILE A 797 -61.80 -8.24 -10.17
N ALA A 798 -62.92 -8.20 -9.46
CA ALA A 798 -63.49 -9.36 -8.78
C ALA A 798 -65.00 -9.21 -8.56
N ARG A 799 -65.69 -10.34 -8.50
CA ARG A 799 -67.12 -10.43 -8.20
C ARG A 799 -67.38 -11.51 -7.18
N CYS A 800 -68.01 -11.15 -6.07
CA CYS A 800 -68.33 -12.08 -4.99
C CYS A 800 -69.84 -12.27 -4.87
N THR A 801 -70.27 -13.51 -4.71
CA THR A 801 -71.69 -13.87 -4.54
C THR A 801 -71.89 -14.56 -3.21
N ILE A 802 -72.67 -13.96 -2.31
CA ILE A 802 -73.17 -14.63 -1.11
C ILE A 802 -74.52 -15.26 -1.45
N ALA A 803 -74.58 -16.58 -1.41
CA ALA A 803 -75.80 -17.32 -1.72
C ALA A 803 -76.90 -17.06 -0.68
N ASP A 804 -78.16 -17.22 -1.09
CA ASP A 804 -79.33 -17.18 -0.20
C ASP A 804 -79.12 -18.02 1.07
N GLY A 805 -79.36 -17.41 2.24
CA GLY A 805 -79.20 -18.03 3.55
C GLY A 805 -77.75 -18.20 4.04
N GLN A 806 -76.75 -17.79 3.26
CA GLN A 806 -75.33 -17.84 3.65
C GLN A 806 -74.81 -16.49 4.12
N THR A 807 -73.75 -16.49 4.94
CA THR A 807 -73.14 -15.25 5.46
C THR A 807 -71.79 -14.93 4.84
N VAL A 808 -71.24 -15.80 3.98
CA VAL A 808 -69.90 -15.66 3.39
C VAL A 808 -69.94 -16.14 1.94
N SER A 809 -69.26 -15.44 1.04
CA SER A 809 -69.04 -15.90 -0.34
C SER A 809 -67.87 -16.89 -0.39
N PRO A 810 -67.86 -17.83 -1.34
CA PRO A 810 -66.61 -18.48 -1.72
C PRO A 810 -65.55 -17.42 -2.08
N PRO A 811 -64.27 -17.62 -1.72
CA PRO A 811 -63.21 -16.73 -2.15
C PRO A 811 -63.01 -16.83 -3.65
N VAL A 812 -62.91 -15.69 -4.31
CA VAL A 812 -62.44 -15.58 -5.69
C VAL A 812 -60.92 -15.69 -5.64
N ASP A 813 -60.38 -16.75 -6.22
CA ASP A 813 -58.93 -17.00 -6.25
C ASP A 813 -58.23 -15.90 -7.05
N GLY A 814 -57.24 -15.26 -6.42
CA GLY A 814 -56.45 -14.19 -7.00
C GLY A 814 -55.39 -14.64 -8.00
N ALA A 815 -55.13 -15.95 -8.13
CA ALA A 815 -54.11 -16.49 -9.03
C ALA A 815 -54.28 -16.08 -10.51
N GLU A 816 -55.52 -15.83 -10.95
CA GLU A 816 -55.82 -15.39 -12.31
C GLU A 816 -56.58 -14.05 -12.36
N LEU A 817 -56.63 -13.32 -11.22
CA LEU A 817 -57.15 -11.96 -11.21
C LEU A 817 -56.11 -10.97 -11.72
N GLY A 818 -56.57 -9.77 -12.09
CA GLY A 818 -55.68 -8.67 -12.45
C GLY A 818 -54.79 -8.22 -11.28
N VAL A 819 -53.75 -7.45 -11.57
CA VAL A 819 -52.86 -6.87 -10.56
C VAL A 819 -53.52 -5.64 -9.95
N LEU A 820 -53.42 -5.46 -8.64
CA LEU A 820 -53.76 -4.17 -8.04
C LEU A 820 -52.65 -3.20 -8.40
N THR A 821 -52.89 -2.21 -9.27
CA THR A 821 -51.83 -1.29 -9.69
C THR A 821 -51.59 -0.15 -8.68
N GLY A 822 -50.33 0.17 -8.42
CA GLY A 822 -49.95 1.29 -7.57
C GLY A 822 -50.49 2.63 -8.10
N GLY A 823 -51.12 3.40 -7.21
CA GLY A 823 -51.80 4.65 -7.53
C GLY A 823 -53.25 4.50 -8.01
N GLY A 824 -53.72 3.27 -8.24
CA GLY A 824 -55.10 3.02 -8.63
C GLY A 824 -56.10 3.15 -7.49
N THR A 825 -57.39 3.27 -7.84
CA THR A 825 -58.49 3.45 -6.89
C THR A 825 -59.44 2.25 -6.94
N LEU A 826 -59.66 1.61 -5.79
CA LEU A 826 -60.62 0.53 -5.62
C LEU A 826 -61.99 1.09 -5.25
N ALA A 827 -63.04 0.55 -5.86
CA ALA A 827 -64.43 0.84 -5.55
C ALA A 827 -65.24 -0.46 -5.37
N LEU A 828 -66.32 -0.37 -4.59
CA LEU A 828 -67.24 -1.46 -4.30
C LEU A 828 -68.64 -1.10 -4.77
N ASP A 829 -69.25 -1.95 -5.57
CA ASP A 829 -70.66 -1.86 -5.95
C ASP A 829 -71.44 -3.06 -5.41
N ILE A 830 -72.68 -2.84 -4.96
CA ILE A 830 -73.64 -3.89 -4.63
C ILE A 830 -74.61 -4.00 -5.81
N LEU A 831 -74.55 -5.12 -6.52
CA LEU A 831 -75.27 -5.33 -7.78
C LEU A 831 -76.66 -5.93 -7.59
N SER A 832 -76.82 -6.78 -6.58
CA SER A 832 -78.10 -7.39 -6.22
C SER A 832 -78.11 -7.75 -4.74
N VAL A 833 -79.29 -7.80 -4.14
CA VAL A 833 -79.50 -8.15 -2.72
C VAL A 833 -80.64 -9.16 -2.60
N GLY A 834 -80.76 -9.83 -1.45
CA GLY A 834 -81.85 -10.77 -1.18
C GLY A 834 -83.24 -10.12 -1.29
N THR A 835 -84.20 -10.84 -1.86
CA THR A 835 -85.56 -10.32 -2.16
C THR A 835 -86.51 -10.34 -0.98
N THR A 836 -86.32 -11.26 -0.04
CA THR A 836 -87.08 -11.35 1.22
C THR A 836 -86.38 -10.57 2.33
N TYR A 837 -85.06 -10.65 2.37
CA TYR A 837 -84.21 -9.86 3.25
C TYR A 837 -82.91 -9.49 2.51
N PRO A 838 -82.54 -8.22 2.39
CA PRO A 838 -81.36 -7.82 1.60
C PRO A 838 -80.02 -8.35 2.10
N GLY A 839 -79.93 -8.70 3.38
CA GLY A 839 -78.68 -8.90 4.09
C GLY A 839 -78.27 -7.64 4.87
N ARG A 840 -77.32 -7.79 5.80
CA ARG A 840 -76.92 -6.70 6.70
C ARG A 840 -75.44 -6.75 7.08
N ASP A 841 -74.84 -5.57 7.21
CA ASP A 841 -73.47 -5.32 7.68
C ASP A 841 -72.44 -6.08 6.81
N LEU A 842 -72.20 -5.60 5.60
CA LEU A 842 -71.29 -6.20 4.61
C LEU A 842 -69.84 -5.79 4.86
N THR A 843 -68.94 -6.77 4.77
CA THR A 843 -67.50 -6.57 4.66
C THR A 843 -66.99 -7.28 3.41
N VAL A 844 -66.29 -6.57 2.53
CA VAL A 844 -65.57 -7.18 1.40
C VAL A 844 -64.08 -7.05 1.66
N THR A 845 -63.39 -8.20 1.67
CA THR A 845 -61.97 -8.30 1.97
C THR A 845 -61.21 -8.69 0.71
N ILE A 846 -60.18 -7.91 0.39
CA ILE A 846 -59.20 -8.19 -0.65
C ILE A 846 -57.89 -8.48 0.06
N ARG A 847 -57.40 -9.71 -0.01
CA ARG A 847 -56.10 -10.08 0.56
C ARG A 847 -55.03 -9.99 -0.53
N VAL A 848 -53.91 -9.37 -0.21
CA VAL A 848 -52.73 -9.24 -1.09
C VAL A 848 -51.52 -9.94 -0.49
#